data_AF-A0A9P7GPM9-F1
#
_entry.id   AF-A0A9P7GPM9-F1
#
_cell.length_a   1.000
_cell.length_b   1.000
_cell.length_c   1.000
_cell.angle_alpha   90.00
_cell.angle_beta   90.00
_cell.angle_gamma   90.00
#
_symmetry.space_group_name_H-M   'P 1'
#
loop_
_entity.id
_entity.type
_entity.pdbx_description
1 polymer ?
#
loop_
_entity_poly.entity_id
_entity_poly.type
_entity_poly.pdbx_seq_one_letter_code
_entity_poly.pdbx_strand_id
1 'polypeptide(L)'
;MEGREWWLYGSASRWTAMIAEVLLVLAGHSSSLFPTDHTLHTSFTPLLHPGEQQCLECLGLIAFRYRKIREASVRLSRSSSRSICALCATLNRILRDEYASLVIKTEAKILERDASLVASGSFVPLSSILATFAEWDAPLAALASLVEHLESQPNWMPGPLIDTLLSRSRTGIHRVADILSRLSVAVQRVWRTQLIAFLVHGSLSKVDPLASENYILLDGSTPSCVSAQSRESIAYVGRAIGTVKAAKWQKQLPRNLAEVHTSLLENVLPEDQHAFDLVISQIRTNVSEWLWMNVLTQKDVEDAVDSLCVTPLENIHFSLTIPERANYFLLRNGEFSLSVIREMERLKLSRLTLRSGPSSMIREQDLNLALLRASLGTTAQHDPALTKLRFSLPSGPLRPLLPSLANTAPVTSPSTSTPGSLDFHLFTSHLLGTPLVLTYGVTWPLDLFLHPTDLNVYAGLFAYLSALRKTHIRVQSCWTSLSNTQRARRRWTGLGEGGTNEDLELRSRLLRCGWGIVRDMEWFLDTLLGYIMMDVIDEEFRNLKEILSKKVPSGPEPISEETPSELPAIPMVTSSSSTLDFTTLRAIHTNYLDRLLTGCLLANSALTCIIRPILDICERFVAQVERWGGDVLPALLFEGSIKGGDDKVGGMVKERWLVVAEINEPSEYTPRLIGAANTLGRLASLLDHSSYSNTYTEHRVFIEQNGSVVSPFHDIPLFADQNNGIFNMIVEVPRWTNAKMEISKEEGFNPIKQDIKKGRLRFVRNCFPHHGYIWNYGAFPQASHPLLLILQDFLLIANLPLQTWEDPSQSHAETKAKGDNDPLDVCEIGEQVGYVGQVKQVKVLGIMALLDEGETDWKVIVVDIQDPLASKLNDIEDVERHLPGLIRATNEWFRIYKIPDGKPENTFAFSGEAKNKKYATEIIHECHEAWRRLIVGEAPAKTKDYDIAIRNITIQNSPGFVQRNDPVYTGIPTDSRKPPAPIDPSISKWFYISSAQV
;
A
#
# COMPACT_ATOMS: atom_id res chain seq x y z
N MET A 1 -18.05 77.16 28.88
CA MET A 1 -17.81 78.23 29.88
C MET A 1 -16.53 78.92 29.42
N GLU A 2 -16.46 80.18 29.02
CA GLU A 2 -17.35 81.34 29.00
C GLU A 2 -17.04 82.15 27.72
N GLY A 3 -18.01 82.96 27.28
CA GLY A 3 -17.78 84.03 26.31
C GLY A 3 -18.34 83.75 24.91
N ARG A 4 -19.54 84.30 24.64
CA ARG A 4 -19.91 84.97 23.37
C ARG A 4 -21.34 85.51 23.45
N GLU A 5 -21.49 86.68 24.06
CA GLU A 5 -22.53 87.64 23.68
C GLU A 5 -22.09 88.28 22.35
N TRP A 6 -22.63 87.82 21.21
CA TRP A 6 -22.47 88.48 19.91
C TRP A 6 -23.73 88.35 19.04
N TRP A 7 -24.92 88.52 19.64
CA TRP A 7 -26.21 88.42 18.93
C TRP A 7 -27.02 89.71 18.91
N LEU A 8 -26.39 90.88 18.82
CA LEU A 8 -27.10 92.13 18.55
C LEU A 8 -26.21 93.04 17.70
N TYR A 9 -26.39 93.06 16.37
CA TYR A 9 -26.36 94.23 15.49
C TYR A 9 -26.35 93.81 14.00
N GLY A 10 -27.33 94.31 13.22
CA GLY A 10 -27.32 94.42 11.75
C GLY A 10 -27.70 93.18 10.93
N SER A 11 -28.65 93.31 10.00
CA SER A 11 -29.13 92.24 9.09
C SER A 11 -28.08 91.64 8.15
N ALA A 12 -26.84 92.13 8.15
CA ALA A 12 -25.70 91.58 7.41
C ALA A 12 -24.89 90.53 8.21
N SER A 13 -25.06 90.41 9.54
CA SER A 13 -24.25 89.55 10.41
C SER A 13 -24.82 88.12 10.65
N ARG A 14 -26.03 87.83 10.16
CA ARG A 14 -26.65 86.49 10.31
C ARG A 14 -26.08 85.44 9.34
N TRP A 15 -25.64 85.85 8.16
CA TRP A 15 -25.10 84.95 7.14
C TRP A 15 -23.65 84.52 7.40
N THR A 16 -22.85 85.40 8.01
CA THR A 16 -21.48 85.07 8.45
C THR A 16 -21.46 84.07 9.60
N ALA A 17 -22.46 84.10 10.49
CA ALA A 17 -22.60 83.14 11.58
C ALA A 17 -22.89 81.71 11.07
N MET A 18 -23.79 81.55 10.08
CA MET A 18 -24.13 80.24 9.52
C MET A 18 -22.93 79.58 8.82
N ILE A 19 -22.14 80.35 8.07
CA ILE A 19 -20.97 79.81 7.35
C ILE A 19 -19.84 79.45 8.32
N ALA A 20 -19.63 80.26 9.37
CA ALA A 20 -18.68 79.94 10.42
C ALA A 20 -19.06 78.62 11.13
N GLU A 21 -20.35 78.41 11.42
CA GLU A 21 -20.85 77.15 11.99
C GLU A 21 -20.69 75.96 11.02
N VAL A 22 -20.93 76.15 9.71
CA VAL A 22 -20.72 75.09 8.70
C VAL A 22 -19.24 74.68 8.61
N LEU A 23 -18.31 75.64 8.60
CA LEU A 23 -16.87 75.35 8.60
C LEU A 23 -16.43 74.66 9.90
N LEU A 24 -17.01 75.06 11.05
CA LEU A 24 -16.75 74.45 12.35
C LEU A 24 -17.24 72.98 12.40
N VAL A 25 -18.39 72.70 11.78
CA VAL A 25 -18.94 71.35 11.59
C VAL A 25 -18.05 70.50 10.67
N LEU A 26 -17.60 71.07 9.53
CA LEU A 26 -16.67 70.40 8.61
C LEU A 26 -15.30 70.12 9.26
N ALA A 27 -14.85 70.96 10.20
CA ALA A 27 -13.67 70.69 11.02
C ALA A 27 -13.87 69.56 12.07
N GLY A 28 -15.09 69.03 12.18
CA GLY A 28 -15.44 67.90 13.03
C GLY A 28 -16.04 68.28 14.39
N HIS A 29 -16.33 69.56 14.66
CA HIS A 29 -16.97 69.99 15.90
C HIS A 29 -18.49 69.81 15.83
N SER A 30 -19.14 69.74 17.00
CA SER A 30 -20.60 69.68 17.10
C SER A 30 -21.18 71.10 17.05
N SER A 31 -22.29 71.29 16.34
CA SER A 31 -22.99 72.58 16.22
C SER A 31 -24.47 72.40 16.52
N SER A 32 -25.12 73.46 16.99
CA SER A 32 -26.58 73.52 17.20
C SER A 32 -27.39 73.46 15.91
N LEU A 33 -26.76 73.62 14.73
CA LEU A 33 -27.43 73.51 13.43
C LEU A 33 -27.89 72.08 13.11
N PHE A 34 -27.20 71.06 13.63
CA PHE A 34 -27.47 69.64 13.38
C PHE A 34 -27.71 68.90 14.70
N PRO A 35 -28.96 68.86 15.21
CA PRO A 35 -29.30 68.16 16.47
C PRO A 35 -29.30 66.63 16.34
N THR A 36 -29.56 66.10 15.16
CA THR A 36 -29.38 64.69 14.78
C THR A 36 -28.49 64.63 13.54
N ASP A 37 -27.55 63.68 13.55
CA ASP A 37 -26.23 63.72 12.91
C ASP A 37 -26.06 64.24 11.46
N HIS A 38 -27.13 64.32 10.65
CA HIS A 38 -27.07 64.83 9.27
C HIS A 38 -28.32 65.67 8.87
N THR A 39 -29.32 65.78 9.76
CA THR A 39 -30.58 66.46 9.46
C THR A 39 -30.62 67.82 10.12
N LEU A 40 -31.03 68.84 9.37
CA LEU A 40 -31.18 70.19 9.91
C LEU A 40 -32.25 70.25 11.00
N HIS A 41 -32.05 71.11 12.00
CA HIS A 41 -33.08 71.37 13.00
C HIS A 41 -34.36 71.88 12.34
N THR A 42 -35.51 71.33 12.73
CA THR A 42 -36.85 71.65 12.18
C THR A 42 -37.24 73.13 12.26
N SER A 43 -36.49 73.92 13.03
CA SER A 43 -36.68 75.37 13.20
C SER A 43 -36.13 76.19 12.02
N PHE A 44 -35.15 75.66 11.29
CA PHE A 44 -34.51 76.33 10.16
C PHE A 44 -35.12 75.95 8.82
N THR A 45 -35.87 74.85 8.76
CA THR A 45 -36.60 74.37 7.57
C THR A 45 -37.51 75.43 6.92
N PRO A 46 -38.28 76.27 7.66
CA PRO A 46 -39.12 77.30 7.02
C PRO A 46 -38.34 78.55 6.58
N LEU A 47 -37.06 78.70 6.94
CA LEU A 47 -36.25 79.90 6.69
C LEU A 47 -35.31 79.75 5.48
N LEU A 48 -35.17 78.54 4.94
CA LEU A 48 -34.21 78.19 3.90
C LEU A 48 -34.93 77.76 2.62
N HIS A 49 -34.35 78.07 1.47
CA HIS A 49 -34.84 77.51 0.21
C HIS A 49 -34.58 75.98 0.19
N PRO A 50 -35.45 75.14 -0.42
CA PRO A 50 -35.24 73.69 -0.49
C PRO A 50 -33.86 73.28 -1.03
N GLY A 51 -33.31 74.02 -1.99
CA GLY A 51 -31.96 73.79 -2.51
C GLY A 51 -30.84 74.12 -1.50
N GLU A 52 -31.02 75.12 -0.64
CA GLU A 52 -30.06 75.45 0.42
C GLU A 52 -30.12 74.43 1.56
N GLN A 53 -31.33 73.96 1.87
CA GLN A 53 -31.55 72.84 2.80
C GLN A 53 -30.77 71.60 2.34
N GLN A 54 -30.91 71.22 1.07
CA GLN A 54 -30.19 70.08 0.51
C GLN A 54 -28.66 70.28 0.52
N CYS A 55 -28.17 71.50 0.24
CA CYS A 55 -26.73 71.78 0.31
C CYS A 55 -26.17 71.60 1.74
N LEU A 56 -26.90 72.08 2.74
CA LEU A 56 -26.52 71.97 4.14
C LEU A 56 -26.59 70.52 4.65
N GLU A 57 -27.61 69.75 4.25
CA GLU A 57 -27.71 68.32 4.57
C GLU A 57 -26.56 67.52 3.95
N CYS A 58 -26.17 67.81 2.70
CA CYS A 58 -25.02 67.19 2.05
C CYS A 58 -23.69 67.52 2.76
N LEU A 59 -23.46 68.79 3.12
CA LEU A 59 -22.28 69.20 3.89
C LEU A 59 -22.27 68.59 5.30
N GLY A 60 -23.45 68.49 5.93
CA GLY A 60 -23.65 67.80 7.20
C GLY A 60 -23.28 66.32 7.12
N LEU A 61 -23.68 65.63 6.05
CA LEU A 61 -23.33 64.23 5.81
C LEU A 61 -21.82 64.00 5.66
N ILE A 62 -21.12 64.88 4.92
CA ILE A 62 -19.65 64.85 4.77
C ILE A 62 -18.98 65.01 6.14
N ALA A 63 -19.40 66.01 6.91
CA ALA A 63 -18.87 66.26 8.25
C ALA A 63 -19.14 65.10 9.22
N PHE A 64 -20.33 64.49 9.16
CA PHE A 64 -20.67 63.32 9.95
C PHE A 64 -19.76 62.14 9.65
N ARG A 65 -19.54 61.82 8.37
CA ARG A 65 -18.62 60.74 7.97
C ARG A 65 -17.20 61.02 8.47
N TYR A 66 -16.72 62.26 8.34
CA TYR A 66 -15.41 62.67 8.86
C TYR A 66 -15.30 62.47 10.38
N ARG A 67 -16.30 62.94 11.16
CA ARG A 67 -16.33 62.78 12.62
C ARG A 67 -16.36 61.31 13.02
N LYS A 68 -17.22 60.51 12.38
CA LYS A 68 -17.32 59.06 12.62
C LYS A 68 -16.00 58.34 12.38
N ILE A 69 -15.33 58.61 11.26
CA ILE A 69 -14.02 58.02 10.95
C ILE A 69 -12.98 58.42 12.00
N ARG A 70 -12.95 59.70 12.41
CA ARG A 70 -12.00 60.21 13.40
C ARG A 70 -12.20 59.55 14.77
N GLU A 71 -13.43 59.45 15.24
CA GLU A 71 -13.75 58.80 16.52
C GLU A 71 -13.42 57.31 16.51
N ALA A 72 -13.78 56.62 15.44
CA ALA A 72 -13.49 55.20 15.29
C ALA A 72 -11.99 54.92 15.13
N SER A 73 -11.24 55.78 14.41
CA SER A 73 -9.78 55.72 14.33
C SER A 73 -9.11 55.86 15.71
N VAL A 74 -9.63 56.72 16.60
CA VAL A 74 -9.14 56.82 17.98
C VAL A 74 -9.43 55.55 18.77
N ARG A 75 -10.62 54.93 18.61
CA ARG A 75 -10.95 53.65 19.25
C ARG A 75 -10.04 52.52 18.76
N LEU A 76 -9.91 52.37 17.44
CA LEU A 76 -9.09 51.35 16.78
C LEU A 76 -7.59 51.50 17.09
N SER A 77 -7.09 52.73 17.28
CA SER A 77 -5.69 52.98 17.67
C SER A 77 -5.33 52.46 19.07
N ARG A 78 -6.33 52.13 19.89
CA ARG A 78 -6.14 51.51 21.21
C ARG A 78 -6.08 49.98 21.14
N SER A 79 -6.30 49.40 19.97
CA SER A 79 -6.24 47.95 19.77
C SER A 79 -4.82 47.40 19.98
N SER A 80 -4.72 46.11 20.32
CA SER A 80 -3.43 45.45 20.54
C SER A 80 -2.65 45.16 19.25
N SER A 81 -3.29 45.24 18.08
CA SER A 81 -2.65 44.91 16.80
C SER A 81 -1.79 46.06 16.27
N ARG A 82 -0.56 45.75 15.85
CA ARG A 82 0.36 46.75 15.25
C ARG A 82 -0.12 47.20 13.89
N SER A 83 -0.74 46.29 13.14
CA SER A 83 -1.25 46.52 11.79
C SER A 83 -2.40 47.54 11.79
N ILE A 84 -3.35 47.39 12.72
CA ILE A 84 -4.45 48.36 12.89
C ILE A 84 -3.91 49.73 13.32
N CYS A 85 -2.95 49.76 14.25
CA CYS A 85 -2.33 51.00 14.71
C CYS A 85 -1.67 51.77 13.56
N ALA A 86 -0.91 51.08 12.71
CA ALA A 86 -0.24 51.69 11.54
C ALA A 86 -1.24 52.19 10.49
N LEU A 87 -2.33 51.44 10.27
CA LEU A 87 -3.44 51.86 9.40
C LEU A 87 -4.08 53.14 9.93
N CYS A 88 -4.43 53.20 11.22
CA CYS A 88 -5.05 54.37 11.83
C CYS A 88 -4.12 55.59 11.81
N ALA A 89 -2.81 55.39 12.06
CA ALA A 89 -1.83 56.46 11.97
C ALA A 89 -1.74 57.05 10.55
N THR A 90 -1.74 56.19 9.53
CA THR A 90 -1.71 56.62 8.12
C THR A 90 -3.01 57.28 7.70
N LEU A 91 -4.16 56.75 8.13
CA LEU A 91 -5.47 57.34 7.90
C LEU A 91 -5.57 58.74 8.51
N ASN A 92 -5.15 58.91 9.77
CA ASN A 92 -5.16 60.20 10.44
C ASN A 92 -4.21 61.20 9.78
N ARG A 93 -3.08 60.73 9.23
CA ARG A 93 -2.16 61.57 8.44
C ARG A 93 -2.82 62.05 7.15
N ILE A 94 -3.45 61.16 6.38
CA ILE A 94 -4.16 61.51 5.13
C ILE A 94 -5.28 62.52 5.41
N LEU A 95 -6.10 62.27 6.43
CA LEU A 95 -7.21 63.14 6.81
C LEU A 95 -6.73 64.53 7.29
N ARG A 96 -5.56 64.61 7.94
CA ARG A 96 -4.96 65.87 8.37
C ARG A 96 -4.38 66.65 7.18
N ASP A 97 -3.54 65.99 6.40
CA ASP A 97 -2.75 66.63 5.35
C ASP A 97 -3.63 67.10 4.18
N GLU A 98 -4.73 66.38 3.90
CA GLU A 98 -5.57 66.67 2.74
C GLU A 98 -6.93 67.26 3.11
N TYR A 99 -7.75 66.60 3.95
CA TYR A 99 -9.10 67.09 4.28
C TYR A 99 -9.08 68.28 5.25
N ALA A 100 -8.39 68.18 6.39
CA ALA A 100 -8.33 69.29 7.35
C ALA A 100 -7.59 70.51 6.76
N SER A 101 -6.55 70.28 5.97
CA SER A 101 -5.87 71.32 5.18
C SER A 101 -6.82 71.99 4.17
N LEU A 102 -7.73 71.24 3.53
CA LEU A 102 -8.75 71.81 2.66
C LEU A 102 -9.70 72.74 3.43
N VAL A 103 -10.15 72.33 4.62
CA VAL A 103 -11.00 73.19 5.48
C VAL A 103 -10.30 74.50 5.83
N ILE A 104 -9.04 74.44 6.25
CA ILE A 104 -8.23 75.63 6.59
C ILE A 104 -8.02 76.52 5.35
N LYS A 105 -7.73 75.94 4.18
CA LYS A 105 -7.58 76.68 2.93
C LYS A 105 -8.88 77.36 2.51
N THR A 106 -10.03 76.69 2.67
CA THR A 106 -11.33 77.31 2.37
C THR A 106 -11.66 78.45 3.32
N GLU A 107 -11.35 78.31 4.61
CA GLU A 107 -11.51 79.39 5.60
C GLU A 107 -10.61 80.59 5.25
N ALA A 108 -9.34 80.35 4.94
CA ALA A 108 -8.39 81.40 4.53
C ALA A 108 -8.89 82.16 3.29
N LYS A 109 -9.36 81.45 2.25
CA LYS A 109 -9.91 82.07 1.04
C LYS A 109 -11.15 82.93 1.30
N ILE A 110 -12.01 82.50 2.24
CA ILE A 110 -13.19 83.26 2.64
C ILE A 110 -12.77 84.54 3.38
N LEU A 111 -11.76 84.47 4.25
CA LEU A 111 -11.21 85.62 4.98
C LEU A 111 -10.48 86.61 4.06
N GLU A 112 -9.74 86.11 3.07
CA GLU A 112 -8.99 86.91 2.07
C GLU A 112 -9.90 87.51 0.98
N ARG A 113 -11.20 87.18 0.96
CA ARG A 113 -12.17 87.61 -0.06
C ARG A 113 -11.77 87.21 -1.48
N ASP A 114 -11.30 85.98 -1.65
CA ASP A 114 -10.94 85.45 -2.96
C ASP A 114 -12.15 85.48 -3.92
N ALA A 115 -11.94 85.97 -5.14
CA ALA A 115 -12.96 86.12 -6.18
C ALA A 115 -13.58 84.78 -6.61
N SER A 116 -12.90 83.66 -6.31
CA SER A 116 -13.38 82.30 -6.61
C SER A 116 -14.51 81.82 -5.68
N LEU A 117 -14.56 82.31 -4.44
CA LEU A 117 -15.51 81.87 -3.41
C LEU A 117 -16.41 83.00 -2.88
N VAL A 118 -15.97 84.26 -2.98
CA VAL A 118 -16.69 85.43 -2.47
C VAL A 118 -17.18 86.28 -3.65
N ALA A 119 -18.50 86.31 -3.85
CA ALA A 119 -19.12 87.13 -4.90
C ALA A 119 -19.11 88.63 -4.54
N SER A 120 -19.28 89.51 -5.54
CA SER A 120 -19.33 90.96 -5.34
C SER A 120 -20.47 91.34 -4.38
N GLY A 121 -20.11 91.61 -3.12
CA GLY A 121 -21.06 91.84 -2.03
C GLY A 121 -20.73 91.12 -0.70
N SER A 122 -19.59 90.42 -0.59
CA SER A 122 -19.23 89.61 0.61
C SER A 122 -20.17 88.41 0.86
N PHE A 123 -20.86 87.95 -0.17
CA PHE A 123 -21.73 86.78 -0.12
C PHE A 123 -20.95 85.53 -0.55
N VAL A 124 -21.07 84.46 0.23
CA VAL A 124 -20.46 83.16 -0.06
C VAL A 124 -21.57 82.14 -0.33
N PRO A 125 -21.76 81.68 -1.57
CA PRO A 125 -22.79 80.72 -1.89
C PRO A 125 -22.45 79.33 -1.32
N LEU A 126 -23.43 78.71 -0.65
CA LEU A 126 -23.31 77.34 -0.09
C LEU A 126 -22.97 76.29 -1.16
N SER A 127 -23.44 76.49 -2.39
CA SER A 127 -23.15 75.62 -3.52
C SER A 127 -21.66 75.61 -3.91
N SER A 128 -20.94 76.72 -3.76
CA SER A 128 -19.49 76.76 -4.01
C SER A 128 -18.69 76.06 -2.91
N ILE A 129 -19.14 76.14 -1.66
CA ILE A 129 -18.57 75.37 -0.55
C ILE A 129 -18.82 73.87 -0.80
N LEU A 130 -20.06 73.49 -1.12
CA LEU A 130 -20.41 72.10 -1.45
C LEU A 130 -19.57 71.56 -2.62
N ALA A 131 -19.42 72.33 -3.70
CA ALA A 131 -18.60 71.93 -4.85
C ALA A 131 -17.13 71.67 -4.46
N THR A 132 -16.58 72.46 -3.53
CA THR A 132 -15.21 72.29 -3.03
C THR A 132 -15.04 71.01 -2.21
N PHE A 133 -16.04 70.64 -1.41
CA PHE A 133 -15.99 69.44 -0.55
C PHE A 133 -16.58 68.18 -1.21
N ALA A 134 -17.28 68.29 -2.34
CA ALA A 134 -17.87 67.17 -3.07
C ALA A 134 -16.84 66.09 -3.47
N GLU A 135 -15.59 66.50 -3.72
CA GLU A 135 -14.49 65.56 -4.02
C GLU A 135 -14.22 64.54 -2.89
N TRP A 136 -14.61 64.86 -1.66
CA TRP A 136 -14.41 64.03 -0.47
C TRP A 136 -15.62 63.16 -0.11
N ASP A 137 -16.76 63.33 -0.78
CA ASP A 137 -17.97 62.57 -0.45
C ASP A 137 -17.76 61.07 -0.65
N ALA A 138 -17.25 60.66 -1.82
CA ALA A 138 -16.97 59.26 -2.14
C ALA A 138 -15.80 58.66 -1.31
N PRO A 139 -14.63 59.32 -1.14
CA PRO A 139 -13.58 58.85 -0.24
C PRO A 139 -14.02 58.66 1.20
N LEU A 140 -14.77 59.60 1.78
CA LEU A 140 -15.25 59.49 3.16
C LEU A 140 -16.32 58.40 3.30
N ALA A 141 -17.15 58.16 2.28
CA ALA A 141 -18.08 57.04 2.28
C ALA A 141 -17.34 55.68 2.34
N ALA A 142 -16.32 55.52 1.48
CA ALA A 142 -15.53 54.30 1.41
C ALA A 142 -14.74 54.05 2.71
N LEU A 143 -14.15 55.10 3.28
CA LEU A 143 -13.42 55.03 4.55
C LEU A 143 -14.35 54.75 5.74
N ALA A 144 -15.55 55.35 5.77
CA ALA A 144 -16.54 55.06 6.82
C ALA A 144 -16.95 53.59 6.79
N SER A 145 -17.24 53.04 5.61
CA SER A 145 -17.53 51.61 5.44
C SER A 145 -16.37 50.71 5.85
N LEU A 146 -15.12 51.11 5.55
CA LEU A 146 -13.93 50.35 5.96
C LEU A 146 -13.84 50.31 7.48
N VAL A 147 -13.98 51.45 8.13
CA VAL A 147 -13.82 51.57 9.58
C VAL A 147 -14.95 50.86 10.34
N GLU A 148 -16.19 50.92 9.84
CA GLU A 148 -17.31 50.12 10.38
C GLU A 148 -17.03 48.62 10.29
N HIS A 149 -16.48 48.16 9.16
CA HIS A 149 -16.10 46.76 9.00
C HIS A 149 -14.99 46.36 9.98
N LEU A 150 -14.01 47.23 10.19
CA LEU A 150 -12.94 47.00 11.17
C LEU A 150 -13.48 46.93 12.60
N GLU A 151 -14.42 47.79 12.98
CA GLU A 151 -15.05 47.79 14.31
C GLU A 151 -15.96 46.57 14.54
N SER A 152 -16.52 45.98 13.47
CA SER A 152 -17.40 44.81 13.57
C SER A 152 -16.70 43.53 14.05
N GLN A 153 -15.37 43.45 13.90
CA GLN A 153 -14.59 42.29 14.30
C GLN A 153 -13.61 42.65 15.43
N PRO A 154 -13.55 41.85 16.52
CA PRO A 154 -12.75 42.18 17.69
C PRO A 154 -11.23 42.02 17.47
N ASN A 155 -10.82 41.07 16.62
CA ASN A 155 -9.41 40.77 16.34
C ASN A 155 -9.19 40.66 14.82
N TRP A 156 -8.19 41.37 14.30
CA TRP A 156 -7.77 41.29 12.90
C TRP A 156 -6.39 40.69 12.78
N MET A 157 -6.26 39.68 11.94
CA MET A 157 -4.98 39.16 11.51
C MET A 157 -4.44 39.99 10.33
N PRO A 158 -3.11 40.14 10.21
CA PRO A 158 -2.51 41.01 9.19
C PRO A 158 -2.81 40.57 7.75
N GLY A 159 -2.91 39.26 7.46
CA GLY A 159 -3.19 38.73 6.12
C GLY A 159 -4.55 39.20 5.58
N PRO A 160 -5.68 38.82 6.23
CA PRO A 160 -7.03 39.24 5.82
C PRO A 160 -7.20 40.77 5.74
N LEU A 161 -6.50 41.51 6.61
CA LEU A 161 -6.52 42.98 6.58
C LEU A 161 -5.88 43.52 5.29
N ILE A 162 -4.70 43.02 4.91
CA ILE A 162 -4.04 43.39 3.65
C ILE A 162 -4.92 43.02 2.46
N ASP A 163 -5.49 41.82 2.46
CA ASP A 163 -6.36 41.32 1.38
C ASP A 163 -7.62 42.18 1.22
N THR A 164 -8.24 42.58 2.34
CA THR A 164 -9.42 43.46 2.33
C THR A 164 -9.08 44.84 1.76
N LEU A 165 -7.92 45.41 2.11
CA LEU A 165 -7.49 46.71 1.61
C LEU A 165 -7.14 46.67 0.12
N LEU A 166 -6.45 45.61 -0.33
CA LEU A 166 -6.14 45.40 -1.74
C LEU A 166 -7.40 45.13 -2.57
N SER A 167 -8.36 44.39 -2.04
CA SER A 167 -9.65 44.17 -2.70
C SER A 167 -10.42 45.49 -2.84
N ARG A 168 -10.45 46.30 -1.78
CA ARG A 168 -11.13 47.61 -1.79
C ARG A 168 -10.38 48.69 -2.58
N SER A 169 -9.07 48.57 -2.80
CA SER A 169 -8.34 49.54 -3.63
C SER A 169 -8.66 49.41 -5.12
N ARG A 170 -9.10 48.22 -5.58
CA ARG A 170 -9.53 47.93 -6.95
C ARG A 170 -10.90 48.54 -7.27
N THR A 171 -10.97 49.87 -7.26
CA THR A 171 -12.18 50.65 -7.59
C THR A 171 -11.94 51.48 -8.84
N GLY A 172 -13.02 51.83 -9.56
CA GLY A 172 -12.94 52.74 -10.71
C GLY A 172 -12.70 54.21 -10.34
N ILE A 173 -12.67 54.56 -9.05
CA ILE A 173 -12.46 55.93 -8.57
C ILE A 173 -11.00 56.09 -8.12
N HIS A 174 -10.20 56.78 -8.94
CA HIS A 174 -8.74 56.93 -8.72
C HIS A 174 -8.38 57.43 -7.31
N ARG A 175 -9.12 58.40 -6.77
CA ARG A 175 -8.83 58.97 -5.44
C ARG A 175 -9.08 57.99 -4.30
N VAL A 176 -10.10 57.15 -4.41
CA VAL A 176 -10.40 56.10 -3.42
C VAL A 176 -9.33 55.01 -3.50
N ALA A 177 -8.95 54.62 -4.72
CA ALA A 177 -7.88 53.66 -4.95
C ALA A 177 -6.54 54.14 -4.37
N ASP A 178 -6.15 55.40 -4.58
CA ASP A 178 -4.90 55.98 -4.04
C ASP A 178 -4.87 55.95 -2.50
N ILE A 179 -5.95 56.41 -1.86
CA ILE A 179 -6.04 56.43 -0.39
C ILE A 179 -5.94 55.00 0.17
N LEU A 180 -6.69 54.06 -0.40
CA LEU A 180 -6.69 52.67 0.07
C LEU A 180 -5.36 51.95 -0.21
N SER A 181 -4.70 52.25 -1.33
CA SER A 181 -3.34 51.77 -1.64
C SER A 181 -2.31 52.31 -0.64
N ARG A 182 -2.39 53.60 -0.28
CA ARG A 182 -1.50 54.16 0.76
C ARG A 182 -1.72 53.52 2.13
N LEU A 183 -2.97 53.16 2.45
CA LEU A 183 -3.29 52.41 3.66
C LEU A 183 -2.79 50.96 3.59
N SER A 184 -2.92 50.27 2.45
CA SER A 184 -2.41 48.91 2.28
C SER A 184 -0.89 48.86 2.42
N VAL A 185 -0.16 49.80 1.79
CA VAL A 185 1.31 49.91 1.90
C VAL A 185 1.76 50.10 3.35
N ALA A 186 1.04 50.88 4.15
CA ALA A 186 1.36 51.06 5.56
C ALA A 186 1.25 49.75 6.37
N VAL A 187 0.21 48.96 6.13
CA VAL A 187 0.02 47.66 6.78
C VAL A 187 1.05 46.64 6.28
N GLN A 188 1.31 46.59 4.97
CA GLN A 188 2.32 45.72 4.37
C GLN A 188 3.72 46.00 4.92
N ARG A 189 4.07 47.28 5.20
CA ARG A 189 5.35 47.63 5.84
C ARG A 189 5.50 47.03 7.23
N VAL A 190 4.44 47.02 8.04
CA VAL A 190 4.46 46.40 9.38
C VAL A 190 4.64 44.89 9.26
N TRP A 191 3.88 44.25 8.37
CA TRP A 191 3.99 42.82 8.11
C TRP A 191 5.39 42.45 7.61
N ARG A 192 5.99 43.27 6.75
CA ARG A 192 7.35 43.10 6.24
C ARG A 192 8.41 43.22 7.34
N THR A 193 8.27 44.13 8.29
CA THR A 193 9.16 44.19 9.45
C THR A 193 9.08 42.92 10.30
N GLN A 194 7.88 42.34 10.45
CA GLN A 194 7.73 41.04 11.12
C GLN A 194 8.37 39.91 10.31
N LEU A 195 8.24 39.94 8.98
CA LEU A 195 8.87 38.98 8.08
C LEU A 195 10.40 39.04 8.17
N ILE A 196 11.01 40.23 8.18
CA ILE A 196 12.46 40.40 8.36
C ILE A 196 12.90 39.82 9.71
N ALA A 197 12.17 40.11 10.79
CA ALA A 197 12.48 39.58 12.12
C ALA A 197 12.40 38.04 12.17
N PHE A 198 11.53 37.44 11.37
CA PHE A 198 11.37 35.99 11.27
C PHE A 198 12.44 35.34 10.37
N LEU A 199 12.62 35.86 9.15
CA LEU A 199 13.55 35.29 8.16
C LEU A 199 15.02 35.54 8.50
N VAL A 200 15.38 36.73 8.94
CA VAL A 200 16.79 37.09 9.16
C VAL A 200 17.23 36.72 10.58
N HIS A 201 16.36 36.93 11.56
CA HIS A 201 16.71 36.78 12.98
C HIS A 201 16.08 35.57 13.67
N GLY A 202 15.21 34.80 13.00
CA GLY A 202 14.52 33.64 13.59
C GLY A 202 13.72 33.99 14.84
N SER A 203 13.24 35.24 14.95
CA SER A 203 12.58 35.75 16.15
C SER A 203 11.08 35.92 15.93
N LEU A 204 10.30 35.50 16.92
CA LEU A 204 8.84 35.59 16.91
C LEU A 204 8.39 36.81 17.72
N SER A 205 7.51 37.63 17.14
CA SER A 205 6.86 38.72 17.86
C SER A 205 5.75 38.17 18.75
N LYS A 206 5.68 38.64 20.01
CA LYS A 206 4.58 38.32 20.94
C LYS A 206 3.24 38.94 20.53
N VAL A 207 3.29 40.01 19.74
CA VAL A 207 2.13 40.75 19.24
C VAL A 207 2.02 40.48 17.74
N ASP A 208 0.89 39.91 17.32
CA ASP A 208 0.59 39.42 15.96
C ASP A 208 1.68 38.44 15.44
N PRO A 209 1.78 37.22 16.01
CA PRO A 209 2.81 36.25 15.61
C PRO A 209 2.59 35.78 14.17
N LEU A 210 3.67 35.74 13.38
CA LEU A 210 3.64 35.18 12.02
C LEU A 210 3.59 33.65 12.03
N ALA A 211 4.25 33.04 13.03
CA ALA A 211 4.38 31.60 13.21
C ALA A 211 4.21 31.19 14.68
N SER A 212 3.86 29.92 14.90
CA SER A 212 3.82 29.25 16.20
C SER A 212 5.22 29.05 16.81
N GLU A 213 5.29 28.60 18.07
CA GLU A 213 6.55 28.29 18.76
C GLU A 213 7.37 27.20 18.05
N ASN A 214 6.72 26.33 17.27
CA ASN A 214 7.37 25.32 16.42
C ASN A 214 7.78 25.87 15.04
N TYR A 215 7.76 27.19 14.85
CA TYR A 215 8.08 27.88 13.60
C TYR A 215 7.19 27.43 12.41
N ILE A 216 5.94 27.07 12.68
CA ILE A 216 4.91 26.80 11.66
C ILE A 216 4.10 28.07 11.45
N LEU A 217 3.98 28.55 10.21
CA LEU A 217 3.17 29.73 9.86
C LEU A 217 1.71 29.52 10.30
N LEU A 218 1.12 30.56 10.89
CA LEU A 218 -0.29 30.53 11.32
C LEU A 218 -1.23 30.81 10.14
N ASP A 219 -2.34 30.08 10.09
CA ASP A 219 -3.38 30.30 9.08
C ASP A 219 -3.97 31.72 9.23
N GLY A 220 -3.93 32.51 8.15
CA GLY A 220 -4.34 33.91 8.13
C GLY A 220 -3.26 34.93 8.50
N SER A 221 -2.02 34.52 8.79
CA SER A 221 -0.92 35.46 9.02
C SER A 221 -0.26 35.98 7.72
N THR A 222 -0.36 35.21 6.64
CA THR A 222 0.15 35.55 5.30
C THR A 222 -0.98 36.08 4.42
N PRO A 223 -0.78 37.18 3.67
CA PRO A 223 -1.78 37.68 2.72
C PRO A 223 -1.90 36.77 1.50
N SER A 224 -3.08 36.75 0.88
CA SER A 224 -3.39 35.95 -0.31
C SER A 224 -2.57 36.32 -1.55
N CYS A 225 -1.95 37.51 -1.57
CA CYS A 225 -1.09 37.94 -2.66
C CYS A 225 0.26 37.21 -2.70
N VAL A 226 0.67 36.54 -1.62
CA VAL A 226 1.93 35.76 -1.59
C VAL A 226 1.70 34.37 -2.20
N SER A 227 2.56 33.96 -3.12
CA SER A 227 2.46 32.65 -3.76
C SER A 227 2.67 31.50 -2.75
N ALA A 228 2.09 30.34 -3.05
CA ALA A 228 2.24 29.16 -2.21
C ALA A 228 3.71 28.76 -2.04
N GLN A 229 4.51 28.89 -3.10
CA GLN A 229 5.95 28.59 -3.11
C GLN A 229 6.74 29.53 -2.19
N SER A 230 6.44 30.83 -2.21
CA SER A 230 7.07 31.81 -1.32
C SER A 230 6.68 31.59 0.13
N ARG A 231 5.41 31.24 0.40
CA ARG A 231 4.95 30.88 1.75
C ARG A 231 5.71 29.67 2.32
N GLU A 232 5.92 28.63 1.53
CA GLU A 232 6.73 27.47 1.93
C GLU A 232 8.20 27.83 2.18
N SER A 233 8.76 28.66 1.30
CA SER A 233 10.14 29.14 1.43
C SER A 233 10.33 29.99 2.69
N ILE A 234 9.36 30.84 3.01
CA ILE A 234 9.36 31.63 4.25
C ILE A 234 9.30 30.71 5.48
N ALA A 235 8.42 29.71 5.47
CA ALA A 235 8.31 28.76 6.56
C ALA A 235 9.61 27.97 6.76
N TYR A 236 10.22 27.51 5.68
CA TYR A 236 11.49 26.78 5.70
C TYR A 236 12.63 27.62 6.28
N VAL A 237 12.88 28.81 5.71
CA VAL A 237 13.98 29.69 6.13
C VAL A 237 13.82 30.10 7.59
N GLY A 238 12.61 30.53 7.98
CA GLY A 238 12.34 30.95 9.35
C GLY A 238 12.46 29.80 10.36
N ARG A 239 12.04 28.58 9.98
CA ARG A 239 12.25 27.39 10.81
C ARG A 239 13.73 27.03 10.92
N ALA A 240 14.48 27.06 9.82
CA ALA A 240 15.89 26.71 9.84
C ALA A 240 16.70 27.68 10.72
N ILE A 241 16.52 28.98 10.54
CA ILE A 241 17.24 29.98 11.34
C ILE A 241 16.74 30.00 12.79
N GLY A 242 15.44 29.84 13.01
CA GLY A 242 14.83 29.70 14.33
C GLY A 242 15.39 28.51 15.12
N THR A 243 15.46 27.33 14.49
CA THR A 243 15.98 26.10 15.12
C THR A 243 17.47 26.19 15.42
N VAL A 244 18.29 26.72 14.49
CA VAL A 244 19.73 26.96 14.72
C VAL A 244 19.95 27.92 15.90
N LYS A 245 19.12 28.96 16.01
CA LYS A 245 19.18 29.93 17.10
C LYS A 245 18.72 29.32 18.43
N ALA A 246 17.64 28.55 18.44
CA ALA A 246 17.13 27.85 19.62
C ALA A 246 18.16 26.84 20.16
N ALA A 247 18.87 26.15 19.26
CA ALA A 247 19.95 25.22 19.59
C ALA A 247 21.26 25.89 20.07
N LYS A 248 21.34 27.24 20.05
CA LYS A 248 22.52 28.03 20.41
C LYS A 248 23.80 27.59 19.68
N TRP A 249 23.69 27.32 18.38
CA TRP A 249 24.84 26.84 17.60
C TRP A 249 25.96 27.89 17.50
N GLN A 250 27.21 27.42 17.46
CA GLN A 250 28.41 28.26 17.48
C GLN A 250 28.51 29.19 16.26
N LYS A 251 28.07 28.72 15.09
CA LYS A 251 28.05 29.50 13.85
C LYS A 251 26.63 29.97 13.56
N GLN A 252 26.36 31.25 13.74
CA GLN A 252 25.11 31.89 13.30
C GLN A 252 25.28 32.50 11.90
N LEU A 253 24.16 32.88 11.28
CA LEU A 253 24.16 33.54 9.98
C LEU A 253 25.10 34.77 10.01
N PRO A 254 26.01 34.93 9.04
CA PRO A 254 26.93 36.06 9.00
C PRO A 254 26.17 37.40 8.99
N ARG A 255 26.66 38.40 9.73
CA ARG A 255 26.04 39.73 9.81
C ARG A 255 25.89 40.39 8.43
N ASN A 256 26.91 40.26 7.58
CA ASN A 256 26.88 40.79 6.21
C ASN A 256 25.72 40.20 5.39
N LEU A 257 25.46 38.90 5.52
CA LEU A 257 24.40 38.22 4.77
C LEU A 257 23.01 38.60 5.31
N ALA A 258 22.89 38.79 6.63
CA ALA A 258 21.69 39.33 7.27
C ALA A 258 21.39 40.78 6.82
N GLU A 259 22.40 41.63 6.67
CA GLU A 259 22.25 43.00 6.15
C GLU A 259 21.79 43.00 4.68
N VAL A 260 22.38 42.14 3.84
CA VAL A 260 21.95 41.96 2.45
C VAL A 260 20.49 41.50 2.39
N HIS A 261 20.10 40.48 3.16
CA HIS A 261 18.71 40.02 3.19
C HIS A 261 17.73 41.09 3.68
N THR A 262 18.12 41.89 4.67
CA THR A 262 17.30 43.00 5.18
C THR A 262 17.08 44.05 4.09
N SER A 263 18.15 44.48 3.40
CA SER A 263 18.05 45.47 2.31
C SER A 263 17.24 44.96 1.11
N LEU A 264 17.35 43.67 0.75
CA LEU A 264 16.53 43.06 -0.30
C LEU A 264 15.03 43.08 0.07
N LEU A 265 14.71 42.72 1.31
CA LEU A 265 13.32 42.71 1.79
C LEU A 265 12.75 44.13 1.92
N GLU A 266 13.53 45.13 2.35
CA GLU A 266 13.05 46.51 2.50
C GLU A 266 12.63 47.18 1.18
N ASN A 267 13.21 46.76 0.07
CA ASN A 267 12.93 47.32 -1.26
C ASN A 267 11.70 46.73 -1.94
N VAL A 268 11.14 45.63 -1.42
CA VAL A 268 10.04 44.91 -2.07
C VAL A 268 8.78 44.92 -1.20
N LEU A 269 7.62 44.98 -1.86
CA LEU A 269 6.30 44.84 -1.25
C LEU A 269 5.65 43.52 -1.72
N PRO A 270 4.82 42.88 -0.88
CA PRO A 270 4.13 41.64 -1.23
C PRO A 270 3.06 41.80 -2.32
N GLU A 271 2.67 43.03 -2.66
CA GLU A 271 1.78 43.31 -3.79
C GLU A 271 2.44 43.01 -5.15
N ASP A 272 3.77 43.23 -5.25
CA ASP A 272 4.57 42.92 -6.42
C ASP A 272 5.03 41.45 -6.39
N GLN A 273 4.11 40.54 -6.72
CA GLN A 273 4.29 39.08 -6.59
C GLN A 273 5.61 38.55 -7.17
N HIS A 274 5.97 38.97 -8.39
CA HIS A 274 7.16 38.46 -9.07
C HIS A 274 8.47 38.90 -8.39
N ALA A 275 8.58 40.18 -8.01
CA ALA A 275 9.76 40.70 -7.34
C ALA A 275 9.91 40.09 -5.94
N PHE A 276 8.80 39.92 -5.23
CA PHE A 276 8.78 39.30 -3.92
C PHE A 276 9.22 37.84 -3.98
N ASP A 277 8.69 37.06 -4.92
CA ASP A 277 9.03 35.65 -5.09
C ASP A 277 10.51 35.43 -5.44
N LEU A 278 11.08 36.31 -6.27
CA LEU A 278 12.50 36.25 -6.63
C LEU A 278 13.41 36.52 -5.42
N VAL A 279 13.09 37.53 -4.61
CA VAL A 279 13.85 37.84 -3.38
C VAL A 279 13.75 36.70 -2.37
N ILE A 280 12.55 36.16 -2.13
CA ILE A 280 12.37 35.04 -1.20
C ILE A 280 13.11 33.79 -1.67
N SER A 281 13.08 33.50 -2.98
CA SER A 281 13.84 32.40 -3.57
C SER A 281 15.35 32.58 -3.37
N GLN A 282 15.88 33.78 -3.62
CA GLN A 282 17.29 34.09 -3.41
C GLN A 282 17.71 33.95 -1.93
N ILE A 283 16.88 34.42 -1.00
CA ILE A 283 17.11 34.25 0.44
C ILE A 283 17.16 32.77 0.79
N ARG A 284 16.22 31.97 0.29
CA ARG A 284 16.19 30.52 0.51
C ARG A 284 17.48 29.86 0.03
N THR A 285 17.93 30.13 -1.18
CA THR A 285 19.18 29.57 -1.73
C THR A 285 20.38 29.91 -0.84
N ASN A 286 20.56 31.20 -0.51
CA ASN A 286 21.69 31.63 0.32
C ASN A 286 21.69 30.98 1.71
N VAL A 287 20.50 30.83 2.33
CA VAL A 287 20.36 30.19 3.64
C VAL A 287 20.63 28.70 3.55
N SER A 288 20.12 28.02 2.52
CA SER A 288 20.37 26.58 2.30
C SER A 288 21.86 26.30 2.08
N GLU A 289 22.54 27.08 1.23
CA GLU A 289 23.99 26.94 1.02
C GLU A 289 24.77 27.16 2.33
N TRP A 290 24.41 28.19 3.09
CA TRP A 290 25.06 28.47 4.36
C TRP A 290 24.89 27.31 5.36
N LEU A 291 23.69 26.74 5.45
CA LEU A 291 23.39 25.63 6.35
C LEU A 291 24.15 24.35 5.93
N TRP A 292 24.25 24.07 4.64
CA TRP A 292 25.00 22.94 4.10
C TRP A 292 26.50 23.05 4.40
N MET A 293 27.05 24.28 4.37
CA MET A 293 28.47 24.51 4.64
C MET A 293 28.82 24.55 6.14
N ASN A 294 27.87 24.86 7.04
CA ASN A 294 28.18 25.18 8.43
C ASN A 294 27.42 24.42 9.51
N VAL A 295 26.27 23.81 9.19
CA VAL A 295 25.41 23.14 10.18
C VAL A 295 25.34 21.65 9.93
N LEU A 296 24.93 21.25 8.72
CA LEU A 296 24.85 19.84 8.34
C LEU A 296 25.73 19.64 7.12
N THR A 297 26.99 19.26 7.36
CA THR A 297 27.94 19.06 6.27
C THR A 297 27.61 17.79 5.51
N GLN A 298 28.00 17.73 4.23
CA GLN A 298 27.86 16.53 3.41
C GLN A 298 28.44 15.30 4.12
N LYS A 299 29.59 15.46 4.77
CA LYS A 299 30.23 14.38 5.52
C LYS A 299 29.39 13.89 6.70
N ASP A 300 28.65 14.77 7.38
CA ASP A 300 27.76 14.37 8.48
C ASP A 300 26.53 13.62 7.96
N VAL A 301 26.00 14.02 6.80
CA VAL A 301 24.88 13.32 6.14
C VAL A 301 25.34 11.97 5.62
N GLU A 302 26.49 11.91 4.93
CA GLU A 302 27.11 10.68 4.46
C GLU A 302 27.44 9.76 5.63
N ASP A 303 28.02 10.27 6.72
CA ASP A 303 28.30 9.46 7.91
C ASP A 303 27.03 8.92 8.58
N ALA A 304 25.94 9.71 8.61
CA ALA A 304 24.66 9.27 9.15
C ALA A 304 23.97 8.25 8.24
N VAL A 305 23.95 8.51 6.93
CA VAL A 305 23.43 7.58 5.92
C VAL A 305 24.27 6.32 5.88
N ASP A 306 25.59 6.39 6.06
CA ASP A 306 26.51 5.23 6.06
C ASP A 306 26.48 4.44 7.38
N SER A 307 26.02 5.08 8.47
CA SER A 307 25.70 4.36 9.70
C SER A 307 24.35 3.63 9.60
N LEU A 308 23.44 4.11 8.74
CA LEU A 308 22.11 3.55 8.54
C LEU A 308 22.05 2.58 7.33
N CYS A 309 22.88 2.82 6.32
CA CYS A 309 22.95 2.27 4.97
C CYS A 309 24.44 2.26 4.49
N VAL A 310 24.79 1.92 3.24
CA VAL A 310 26.04 1.19 2.95
C VAL A 310 27.19 1.97 2.25
N THR A 311 28.28 1.31 1.82
CA THR A 311 29.12 1.64 0.64
C THR A 311 29.45 0.32 -0.10
N PRO A 312 29.37 0.25 -1.43
CA PRO A 312 30.06 -0.80 -2.19
C PRO A 312 31.52 -0.39 -2.41
N LEU A 313 32.45 -1.30 -2.11
CA LEU A 313 33.71 -1.32 -2.83
C LEU A 313 33.38 -1.57 -4.31
N GLU A 314 33.85 -0.69 -5.18
CA GLU A 314 34.87 -1.05 -6.16
C GLU A 314 35.41 0.21 -6.87
N ASN A 315 36.74 0.33 -6.81
CA ASN A 315 37.63 1.07 -7.71
C ASN A 315 37.43 2.59 -7.88
N ILE A 316 38.25 3.39 -7.17
CA ILE A 316 39.27 4.26 -7.78
C ILE A 316 40.33 4.58 -6.73
N HIS A 317 41.58 4.51 -7.19
CA HIS A 317 42.82 4.64 -6.47
C HIS A 317 42.96 5.98 -5.71
N PHE A 318 43.72 5.94 -4.60
CA PHE A 318 44.45 7.05 -3.97
C PHE A 318 43.77 7.81 -2.80
N SER A 319 43.74 7.18 -1.61
CA SER A 319 44.50 7.64 -0.43
C SER A 319 44.16 6.75 0.77
N LEU A 320 45.18 6.27 1.46
CA LEU A 320 45.07 5.49 2.68
C LEU A 320 44.26 6.24 3.75
N THR A 321 43.52 5.44 4.55
CA THR A 321 42.99 5.70 5.90
C THR A 321 41.47 5.97 5.97
N ILE A 322 40.73 4.86 6.11
CA ILE A 322 39.36 4.68 6.66
C ILE A 322 38.19 4.87 5.66
N PRO A 323 37.62 3.75 5.14
CA PRO A 323 36.17 3.63 5.11
C PRO A 323 35.68 2.17 5.29
N GLU A 324 35.77 1.62 6.50
CA GLU A 324 35.00 0.43 6.89
C GLU A 324 34.08 0.86 8.05
N ARG A 325 32.87 1.33 7.76
CA ARG A 325 31.87 1.73 8.76
C ARG A 325 30.62 0.85 8.61
N ALA A 326 29.98 0.52 9.74
CA ALA A 326 29.15 -0.67 9.87
C ALA A 326 27.66 -0.43 9.58
N ASN A 327 27.07 -1.35 8.82
CA ASN A 327 25.64 -1.40 8.48
C ASN A 327 24.84 -2.05 9.61
N TYR A 328 23.98 -1.28 10.29
CA TYR A 328 23.22 -1.81 11.42
C TYR A 328 21.77 -2.19 11.08
N PHE A 329 21.02 -1.31 10.39
CA PHE A 329 19.59 -1.55 10.12
C PHE A 329 19.33 -2.46 8.91
N LEU A 330 20.07 -2.27 7.81
CA LEU A 330 19.89 -3.05 6.58
C LEU A 330 20.71 -4.35 6.51
N LEU A 331 21.36 -4.75 7.61
CA LEU A 331 22.11 -6.01 7.78
C LEU A 331 23.20 -6.32 6.73
N ARG A 332 23.65 -5.36 5.91
CA ARG A 332 24.67 -5.62 4.89
C ARG A 332 26.06 -5.96 5.46
N ASN A 333 26.37 -5.60 6.71
CA ASN A 333 27.53 -6.14 7.40
C ASN A 333 27.20 -7.57 7.87
N GLY A 334 27.51 -8.55 7.00
CA GLY A 334 27.23 -9.95 7.25
C GLY A 334 27.85 -10.47 8.54
N GLU A 335 29.07 -10.06 8.88
CA GLU A 335 29.76 -10.57 10.08
C GLU A 335 29.08 -10.09 11.37
N PHE A 336 28.82 -8.78 11.45
CA PHE A 336 28.18 -8.18 12.62
C PHE A 336 26.72 -8.65 12.77
N SER A 337 25.93 -8.64 11.69
CA SER A 337 24.54 -9.10 11.73
C SER A 337 24.39 -10.55 12.17
N LEU A 338 25.24 -11.45 11.65
CA LEU A 338 25.28 -12.85 12.08
C LEU A 338 25.69 -12.99 13.55
N SER A 339 26.69 -12.21 14.00
CA SER A 339 27.15 -12.19 15.38
C SER A 339 26.03 -11.73 16.34
N VAL A 340 25.29 -10.68 15.97
CA VAL A 340 24.14 -10.17 16.74
C VAL A 340 23.06 -11.24 16.88
N ILE A 341 22.64 -11.87 15.76
CA ILE A 341 21.61 -12.92 15.78
C ILE A 341 22.05 -14.09 16.69
N ARG A 342 23.30 -14.54 16.56
CA ARG A 342 23.86 -15.61 17.40
C ARG A 342 23.90 -15.26 18.88
N GLU A 343 24.33 -14.05 19.23
CA GLU A 343 24.37 -13.60 20.63
C GLU A 343 22.96 -13.44 21.21
N MET A 344 21.98 -13.02 20.42
CA MET A 344 20.58 -12.96 20.84
C MET A 344 19.99 -14.36 21.09
N GLU A 345 20.27 -15.33 20.22
CA GLU A 345 19.88 -16.73 20.44
C GLU A 345 20.57 -17.33 21.67
N ARG A 346 21.88 -17.06 21.83
CA ARG A 346 22.65 -17.47 23.02
C ARG A 346 22.07 -16.88 24.30
N LEU A 347 21.69 -15.60 24.28
CA LEU A 347 21.05 -14.93 25.40
C LEU A 347 19.71 -15.61 25.74
N LYS A 348 18.88 -15.88 24.73
CA LYS A 348 17.60 -16.58 24.87
C LYS A 348 17.78 -17.98 25.49
N LEU A 349 18.67 -18.80 24.94
CA LEU A 349 18.98 -20.15 25.43
C LEU A 349 19.54 -20.15 26.86
N SER A 350 20.46 -19.22 27.17
CA SER A 350 21.04 -19.11 28.51
C SER A 350 19.96 -18.81 29.56
N ARG A 351 19.01 -17.92 29.25
CA ARG A 351 17.95 -17.50 30.16
C ARG A 351 16.82 -18.54 30.27
N LEU A 352 16.58 -19.34 29.23
CA LEU A 352 15.65 -20.49 29.27
C LEU A 352 16.15 -21.64 30.16
N THR A 353 17.46 -21.86 30.23
CA THR A 353 18.06 -22.99 30.98
C THR A 353 18.28 -22.69 32.48
N LEU A 354 18.19 -21.42 32.88
CA LEU A 354 18.32 -20.97 34.26
C LEU A 354 17.03 -21.23 35.07
N ARG A 355 17.18 -21.59 36.35
CA ARG A 355 16.04 -21.72 37.29
C ARG A 355 15.32 -20.39 37.48
N SER A 356 14.00 -20.45 37.65
CA SER A 356 13.11 -19.29 37.78
C SER A 356 13.60 -18.31 38.86
N GLY A 357 13.99 -17.10 38.46
CA GLY A 357 14.50 -16.04 39.34
C GLY A 357 14.77 -14.72 38.60
N PRO A 358 15.16 -13.63 39.27
CA PRO A 358 15.37 -12.32 38.63
C PRO A 358 16.50 -12.31 37.59
N SER A 359 17.43 -13.26 37.66
CA SER A 359 18.49 -13.49 36.66
C SER A 359 18.01 -14.21 35.39
N SER A 360 16.78 -14.73 35.38
CA SER A 360 16.16 -15.38 34.21
C SER A 360 15.45 -14.39 33.27
N MET A 361 15.32 -13.11 33.68
CA MET A 361 14.71 -12.06 32.86
C MET A 361 15.74 -11.42 31.93
N ILE A 362 15.31 -11.08 30.71
CA ILE A 362 16.05 -10.28 29.72
C ILE A 362 15.67 -8.82 29.92
N ARG A 363 16.67 -7.97 30.19
CA ARG A 363 16.52 -6.51 30.31
C ARG A 363 17.18 -5.80 29.13
N GLU A 364 16.84 -4.55 28.90
CA GLU A 364 17.47 -3.71 27.86
C GLU A 364 19.00 -3.61 28.03
N GLN A 365 19.49 -3.59 29.28
CA GLN A 365 20.93 -3.61 29.57
C GLN A 365 21.61 -4.90 29.08
N ASP A 366 20.94 -6.05 29.21
CA ASP A 366 21.46 -7.33 28.72
C ASP A 366 21.54 -7.34 27.19
N LEU A 367 20.56 -6.71 26.51
CA LEU A 367 20.54 -6.55 25.05
C LEU A 367 21.64 -5.61 24.55
N ASN A 368 21.87 -4.49 25.23
CA ASN A 368 22.96 -3.58 24.90
C ASN A 368 24.34 -4.25 25.12
N LEU A 369 24.49 -5.07 26.17
CA LEU A 369 25.69 -5.88 26.36
C LEU A 369 25.85 -6.96 25.29
N ALA A 370 24.76 -7.58 24.82
CA ALA A 370 24.81 -8.52 23.72
C ALA A 370 25.26 -7.85 22.41
N LEU A 371 24.80 -6.62 22.14
CA LEU A 371 25.24 -5.81 21.01
C LEU A 371 26.75 -5.51 21.08
N LEU A 372 27.24 -5.10 22.25
CA LEU A 372 28.67 -4.86 22.47
C LEU A 372 29.52 -6.13 22.37
N ARG A 373 29.00 -7.29 22.77
CA ARG A 373 29.70 -8.58 22.58
C ARG A 373 29.73 -8.99 21.12
N ALA A 374 28.63 -8.75 20.41
CA ALA A 374 28.53 -9.06 18.99
C ALA A 374 29.47 -8.20 18.13
N SER A 375 29.80 -6.98 18.58
CA SER A 375 30.77 -6.13 17.88
C SER A 375 32.22 -6.57 18.03
N LEU A 376 32.58 -7.28 19.11
CA LEU A 376 33.94 -7.76 19.34
C LEU A 376 34.36 -8.77 18.26
N GLY A 377 35.49 -8.51 17.61
CA GLY A 377 35.99 -9.37 16.52
C GLY A 377 35.27 -9.18 15.18
N THR A 378 34.49 -8.10 15.03
CA THR A 378 33.90 -7.67 13.76
C THR A 378 34.37 -6.27 13.39
N THR A 379 34.14 -5.85 12.15
CA THR A 379 34.44 -4.50 11.66
C THR A 379 33.73 -3.38 12.45
N ALA A 380 32.67 -3.69 13.20
CA ALA A 380 31.93 -2.73 14.03
C ALA A 380 32.61 -2.40 15.37
N GLN A 381 33.72 -3.05 15.74
CA GLN A 381 34.35 -2.88 17.05
C GLN A 381 34.83 -1.44 17.33
N HIS A 382 35.29 -0.72 16.30
CA HIS A 382 35.87 0.62 16.43
C HIS A 382 34.94 1.74 15.95
N ASP A 383 33.68 1.41 15.65
CA ASP A 383 32.75 2.37 15.08
C ASP A 383 32.08 3.25 16.16
N PRO A 384 32.22 4.58 16.11
CA PRO A 384 31.54 5.48 17.05
C PRO A 384 30.01 5.42 16.97
N ALA A 385 29.43 5.02 15.83
CA ALA A 385 27.99 4.93 15.63
C ALA A 385 27.33 3.87 16.53
N LEU A 386 28.07 2.83 16.96
CA LEU A 386 27.57 1.78 17.83
C LEU A 386 27.01 2.33 19.15
N THR A 387 27.59 3.41 19.67
CA THR A 387 27.15 4.05 20.92
C THR A 387 25.77 4.71 20.81
N LYS A 388 25.32 5.02 19.59
CA LYS A 388 24.02 5.62 19.30
C LYS A 388 22.90 4.60 19.16
N LEU A 389 23.23 3.31 19.01
CA LEU A 389 22.27 2.23 18.83
C LEU A 389 21.81 1.66 20.16
N ARG A 390 20.51 1.43 20.30
CA ARG A 390 19.91 0.81 21.49
C ARG A 390 18.73 -0.06 21.10
N PHE A 391 18.61 -1.21 21.76
CA PHE A 391 17.39 -1.99 21.71
C PHE A 391 16.40 -1.51 22.77
N SER A 392 15.16 -1.26 22.36
CA SER A 392 14.05 -0.99 23.27
C SER A 392 13.11 -2.20 23.35
N LEU A 393 12.57 -2.44 24.53
CA LEU A 393 11.58 -3.49 24.80
C LEU A 393 10.24 -2.83 25.15
N PRO A 394 9.32 -2.62 24.17
CA PRO A 394 8.02 -2.01 24.43
C PRO A 394 7.19 -2.76 25.49
N SER A 395 7.36 -4.08 25.59
CA SER A 395 6.66 -4.94 26.55
C SER A 395 7.34 -5.08 27.92
N GLY A 396 8.47 -4.38 28.15
CA GLY A 396 9.23 -4.45 29.41
C GLY A 396 10.14 -5.69 29.55
N PRO A 397 10.70 -5.94 30.75
CA PRO A 397 11.62 -7.04 31.00
C PRO A 397 10.95 -8.40 30.78
N LEU A 398 11.59 -9.27 30.00
CA LEU A 398 10.97 -10.50 29.52
C LEU A 398 11.52 -11.75 30.20
N ARG A 399 10.65 -12.70 30.54
CA ARG A 399 11.03 -14.10 30.69
C ARG A 399 10.85 -14.84 29.37
N PRO A 400 11.91 -15.44 28.80
CA PRO A 400 11.76 -16.30 27.63
C PRO A 400 10.87 -17.50 27.97
N LEU A 401 9.86 -17.76 27.14
CA LEU A 401 9.01 -18.95 27.23
C LEU A 401 9.31 -19.88 26.05
N LEU A 402 9.12 -21.18 26.26
CA LEU A 402 9.11 -22.14 25.15
C LEU A 402 7.88 -21.86 24.26
N PRO A 403 8.00 -21.91 22.93
CA PRO A 403 6.85 -21.83 22.03
C PRO A 403 5.85 -22.93 22.43
N SER A 404 4.60 -22.55 22.69
CA SER A 404 3.54 -23.55 22.94
C SER A 404 3.29 -24.33 21.65
N LEU A 405 3.48 -25.64 21.69
CA LEU A 405 3.19 -26.57 20.58
C LEU A 405 1.68 -26.84 20.39
N ALA A 406 0.83 -26.32 21.29
CA ALA A 406 -0.61 -26.36 21.08
C ALA A 406 -0.95 -25.38 19.96
N ASN A 407 -1.69 -25.85 18.94
CA ASN A 407 -2.25 -25.06 17.83
C ASN A 407 -2.44 -23.62 18.27
N THR A 408 -1.53 -22.75 17.82
CA THR A 408 -1.75 -21.31 17.91
C THR A 408 -3.03 -21.07 17.14
N ALA A 409 -4.13 -20.85 17.87
CA ALA A 409 -5.28 -20.19 17.31
C ALA A 409 -4.75 -18.99 16.50
N PRO A 410 -5.25 -18.75 15.28
CA PRO A 410 -4.82 -17.60 14.50
C PRO A 410 -4.90 -16.40 15.43
N VAL A 411 -3.77 -15.74 15.66
CA VAL A 411 -3.70 -14.52 16.45
C VAL A 411 -4.84 -13.65 15.94
N THR A 412 -5.75 -13.31 16.85
CA THR A 412 -6.90 -12.44 16.61
C THR A 412 -6.51 -11.36 15.62
N SER A 413 -7.35 -11.23 14.58
CA SER A 413 -7.32 -10.19 13.57
C SER A 413 -6.70 -8.91 14.11
N PRO A 414 -5.73 -8.28 13.40
CA PRO A 414 -5.26 -6.96 13.82
C PRO A 414 -6.51 -6.09 13.93
N SER A 415 -6.74 -5.58 15.14
CA SER A 415 -7.84 -4.67 15.43
C SER A 415 -7.78 -3.56 14.40
N THR A 416 -8.82 -3.46 13.55
CA THR A 416 -9.14 -2.35 12.63
C THR A 416 -8.16 -1.20 12.73
N SER A 417 -6.99 -1.35 12.10
CA SER A 417 -6.09 -0.24 11.82
C SER A 417 -6.63 0.42 10.56
N THR A 418 -6.65 1.74 10.59
CA THR A 418 -7.08 2.60 9.48
C THR A 418 -6.43 2.11 8.18
N PRO A 419 -7.18 1.96 7.08
CA PRO A 419 -6.59 1.55 5.80
C PRO A 419 -5.51 2.58 5.41
N GLY A 420 -4.25 2.15 5.43
CA GLY A 420 -3.08 2.99 5.10
C GLY A 420 -1.93 2.99 6.12
N SER A 421 -2.07 2.39 7.32
CA SER A 421 -0.95 2.23 8.25
C SER A 421 -0.22 0.91 8.01
N LEU A 422 1.01 0.97 7.49
CA LEU A 422 1.90 -0.20 7.40
C LEU A 422 2.12 -0.80 8.81
N ASP A 423 1.73 -2.07 9.01
CA ASP A 423 1.92 -2.78 10.29
C ASP A 423 3.39 -3.22 10.45
N PHE A 424 4.27 -2.26 10.76
CA PHE A 424 5.71 -2.49 11.00
C PHE A 424 6.01 -3.48 12.16
N HIS A 425 5.00 -3.86 12.95
CA HIS A 425 5.14 -4.75 14.10
C HIS A 425 5.11 -6.25 13.75
N LEU A 426 4.74 -6.64 12.54
CA LEU A 426 4.49 -8.04 12.15
C LEU A 426 5.68 -8.98 12.41
N PHE A 427 6.92 -8.53 12.17
CA PHE A 427 8.13 -9.35 12.32
C PHE A 427 8.92 -9.07 13.62
N THR A 428 8.49 -8.07 14.40
CA THR A 428 9.25 -7.60 15.59
C THR A 428 9.42 -8.66 16.67
N SER A 429 8.55 -9.67 16.71
CA SER A 429 8.63 -10.78 17.66
C SER A 429 9.53 -11.93 17.22
N HIS A 430 10.03 -11.97 15.98
CA HIS A 430 10.63 -13.18 15.43
C HIS A 430 12.02 -13.52 16.00
N LEU A 431 12.83 -12.52 16.39
CA LEU A 431 14.16 -12.73 16.98
C LEU A 431 14.10 -13.37 18.39
N LEU A 432 13.38 -12.75 19.33
CA LEU A 432 13.31 -13.17 20.75
C LEU A 432 12.04 -13.94 21.11
N GLY A 433 10.96 -13.78 20.35
CA GLY A 433 9.60 -14.22 20.70
C GLY A 433 8.69 -13.08 21.17
N THR A 434 9.22 -11.86 21.30
CA THR A 434 8.52 -10.64 21.75
C THR A 434 8.98 -9.42 20.98
N PRO A 435 8.12 -8.39 20.83
CA PRO A 435 8.43 -7.23 20.01
C PRO A 435 9.72 -6.55 20.49
N LEU A 436 10.69 -6.47 19.59
CA LEU A 436 11.97 -5.81 19.77
C LEU A 436 12.13 -4.72 18.72
N VAL A 437 12.55 -3.54 19.15
CA VAL A 437 12.78 -2.41 18.24
C VAL A 437 14.23 -1.93 18.40
N LEU A 438 14.95 -1.85 17.28
CA LEU A 438 16.26 -1.21 17.23
C LEU A 438 16.03 0.29 17.03
N THR A 439 16.62 1.11 17.91
CA THR A 439 16.50 2.56 17.88
C THR A 439 17.86 3.21 17.66
N TYR A 440 17.86 4.32 16.93
CA TYR A 440 19.05 5.14 16.71
C TYR A 440 18.88 6.49 17.41
N GLY A 441 19.82 6.82 18.30
CA GLY A 441 19.85 8.08 19.02
C GLY A 441 20.26 9.22 18.09
N VAL A 442 19.28 9.97 17.57
CA VAL A 442 19.53 11.17 16.78
C VAL A 442 19.85 12.34 17.71
N THR A 443 21.01 12.94 17.50
CA THR A 443 21.42 14.18 18.16
C THR A 443 21.39 15.33 17.15
N TRP A 444 21.04 16.53 17.59
CA TRP A 444 21.21 17.74 16.78
C TRP A 444 22.65 17.82 16.26
N PRO A 445 22.91 18.09 14.95
CA PRO A 445 22.01 18.61 13.91
C PRO A 445 21.30 17.56 13.04
N LEU A 446 21.53 16.26 13.25
CA LEU A 446 21.00 15.18 12.39
C LEU A 446 19.47 15.07 12.40
N ASP A 447 18.82 15.62 13.43
CA ASP A 447 17.35 15.72 13.57
C ASP A 447 16.70 16.58 12.48
N LEU A 448 17.47 17.45 11.81
CA LEU A 448 16.98 18.23 10.66
C LEU A 448 16.74 17.35 9.42
N PHE A 449 17.45 16.22 9.33
CA PHE A 449 17.39 15.30 8.21
C PHE A 449 16.56 14.05 8.54
N LEU A 450 16.84 13.40 9.68
CA LEU A 450 16.21 12.15 10.09
C LEU A 450 14.99 12.42 10.99
N HIS A 451 13.80 12.15 10.47
CA HIS A 451 12.58 12.23 11.28
C HIS A 451 12.33 10.92 12.06
N PRO A 452 11.69 10.95 13.23
CA PRO A 452 11.32 9.73 13.96
C PRO A 452 10.51 8.71 13.16
N THR A 453 9.73 9.17 12.17
CA THR A 453 8.99 8.29 11.24
C THR A 453 9.94 7.43 10.40
N ASP A 454 11.02 8.03 9.92
CA ASP A 454 11.99 7.38 9.04
C ASP A 454 12.76 6.30 9.82
N LEU A 455 13.09 6.59 11.10
CA LEU A 455 13.71 5.63 12.00
C LEU A 455 12.80 4.43 12.30
N ASN A 456 11.49 4.65 12.42
CA ASN A 456 10.53 3.55 12.59
C ASN A 456 10.47 2.65 11.34
N VAL A 457 10.58 3.23 10.15
CA VAL A 457 10.67 2.46 8.89
C VAL A 457 11.94 1.61 8.89
N TYR A 458 13.10 2.19 9.24
CA TYR A 458 14.35 1.44 9.37
C TYR A 458 14.25 0.32 10.41
N ALA A 459 13.60 0.56 11.56
CA ALA A 459 13.41 -0.46 12.58
C ALA A 459 12.51 -1.61 12.09
N GLY A 460 11.48 -1.30 11.30
CA GLY A 460 10.62 -2.30 10.64
C GLY A 460 11.39 -3.12 9.60
N LEU A 461 12.20 -2.47 8.76
CA LEU A 461 13.09 -3.14 7.81
C LEU A 461 14.09 -4.06 8.52
N PHE A 462 14.72 -3.58 9.61
CA PHE A 462 15.61 -4.41 10.42
C PHE A 462 14.89 -5.64 10.99
N ALA A 463 13.68 -5.48 11.53
CA ALA A 463 12.89 -6.58 12.07
C ALA A 463 12.58 -7.63 10.99
N TYR A 464 12.21 -7.20 9.79
CA TYR A 464 11.95 -8.09 8.66
C TYR A 464 13.21 -8.82 8.17
N LEU A 465 14.29 -8.08 7.88
CA LEU A 465 15.54 -8.64 7.39
C LEU A 465 16.17 -9.59 8.41
N SER A 466 16.10 -9.24 9.70
CA SER A 466 16.64 -10.08 10.77
C SER A 466 15.81 -11.34 10.98
N ALA A 467 14.48 -11.28 10.81
CA ALA A 467 13.63 -12.46 10.79
C ALA A 467 14.03 -13.39 9.66
N LEU A 468 14.08 -12.89 8.42
CA LEU A 468 14.46 -13.66 7.23
C LEU A 468 15.84 -14.31 7.39
N ARG A 469 16.84 -13.53 7.81
CA ARG A 469 18.22 -14.00 8.00
C ARG A 469 18.32 -15.03 9.13
N LYS A 470 17.56 -14.87 10.23
CA LYS A 470 17.49 -15.87 11.31
C LYS A 470 16.92 -17.20 10.80
N THR A 471 15.78 -17.19 10.10
CA THR A 471 15.20 -18.41 9.50
C THR A 471 16.17 -19.09 8.55
N HIS A 472 16.85 -18.31 7.70
CA HIS A 472 17.86 -18.81 6.77
C HIS A 472 19.00 -19.56 7.49
N ILE A 473 19.60 -18.96 8.53
CA ILE A 473 20.66 -19.60 9.33
C ILE A 473 20.15 -20.88 9.99
N ARG A 474 18.91 -20.88 10.50
CA ARG A 474 18.32 -22.06 11.17
C ARG A 474 18.08 -23.21 10.19
N VAL A 475 17.57 -22.93 8.99
CA VAL A 475 17.40 -23.94 7.93
C VAL A 475 18.76 -24.49 7.47
N GLN A 476 19.76 -23.62 7.29
CA GLN A 476 21.11 -24.04 6.93
C GLN A 476 21.79 -24.88 8.04
N SER A 477 21.56 -24.55 9.31
CA SER A 477 22.00 -25.35 10.45
C SER A 477 21.33 -26.72 10.45
N CYS A 478 20.03 -26.78 10.14
CA CYS A 478 19.29 -28.02 9.97
C CYS A 478 19.88 -28.89 8.84
N TRP A 479 20.16 -28.32 7.66
CA TRP A 479 20.85 -29.00 6.57
C TRP A 479 22.20 -29.60 7.00
N THR A 480 22.99 -28.81 7.74
CA THR A 480 24.29 -29.27 8.27
C THR A 480 24.12 -30.39 9.28
N SER A 481 23.11 -30.30 10.14
CA SER A 481 22.76 -31.35 11.10
C SER A 481 22.38 -32.66 10.40
N LEU A 482 21.47 -32.60 9.41
CA LEU A 482 21.06 -33.75 8.59
C LEU A 482 22.26 -34.37 7.85
N SER A 483 23.14 -33.53 7.31
CA SER A 483 24.37 -33.98 6.65
C SER A 483 25.31 -34.71 7.61
N ASN A 484 25.47 -34.20 8.84
CA ASN A 484 26.33 -34.80 9.87
C ASN A 484 25.77 -36.13 10.37
N THR A 485 24.47 -36.19 10.62
CA THR A 485 23.80 -37.40 11.10
C THR A 485 23.77 -38.47 10.02
N GLN A 486 23.54 -38.12 8.75
CA GLN A 486 23.66 -39.05 7.62
C GLN A 486 25.09 -39.59 7.47
N ARG A 487 26.13 -38.73 7.54
CA ARG A 487 27.53 -39.18 7.52
C ARG A 487 27.86 -40.11 8.68
N ALA A 488 27.35 -39.81 9.88
CA ALA A 488 27.51 -40.67 11.05
C ALA A 488 26.81 -42.03 10.85
N ARG A 489 25.62 -42.06 10.23
CA ARG A 489 24.86 -43.29 9.95
C ARG A 489 25.58 -44.20 8.97
N ARG A 490 26.07 -43.65 7.85
CA ARG A 490 26.79 -44.40 6.80
C ARG A 490 28.07 -45.09 7.29
N ARG A 491 28.68 -44.62 8.39
CA ARG A 491 29.81 -45.33 9.03
C ARG A 491 29.42 -46.72 9.55
N TRP A 492 28.15 -46.92 9.91
CA TRP A 492 27.64 -48.17 10.49
C TRP A 492 26.80 -48.98 9.51
N THR A 493 26.10 -48.33 8.57
CA THR A 493 25.15 -48.98 7.64
C THR A 493 25.65 -49.09 6.20
N GLY A 494 26.82 -48.53 5.88
CA GLY A 494 27.38 -48.52 4.53
C GLY A 494 26.52 -47.73 3.55
N LEU A 495 26.06 -48.38 2.48
CA LEU A 495 25.15 -47.82 1.46
C LEU A 495 23.66 -47.92 1.84
N GLY A 496 23.32 -48.66 2.91
CA GLY A 496 21.95 -48.79 3.40
C GLY A 496 21.59 -47.72 4.41
N GLU A 497 20.30 -47.41 4.55
CA GLU A 497 19.79 -46.40 5.50
C GLU A 497 19.48 -47.00 6.91
N GLY A 498 19.82 -48.28 7.13
CA GLY A 498 19.66 -49.02 8.38
C GLY A 498 18.21 -49.42 8.70
N GLY A 499 18.03 -50.43 9.56
CA GLY A 499 16.72 -51.01 9.89
C GLY A 499 16.54 -52.43 9.35
N THR A 500 15.34 -52.99 9.53
CA THR A 500 14.96 -54.27 8.91
C THR A 500 14.79 -54.10 7.39
N ASN A 501 14.89 -55.19 6.61
CA ASN A 501 14.71 -55.13 5.14
C ASN A 501 13.34 -54.55 4.73
N GLU A 502 12.33 -54.65 5.58
CA GLU A 502 10.98 -54.11 5.32
C GLU A 502 10.86 -52.60 5.60
N ASP A 503 11.67 -52.06 6.52
CA ASP A 503 11.63 -50.63 6.91
C ASP A 503 12.55 -49.75 6.05
N LEU A 504 13.45 -50.36 5.28
CA LEU A 504 14.49 -49.67 4.51
C LEU A 504 13.91 -48.73 3.44
N GLU A 505 12.83 -49.16 2.76
CA GLU A 505 12.16 -48.37 1.72
C GLU A 505 11.42 -47.15 2.31
N LEU A 506 10.72 -47.34 3.42
CA LEU A 506 10.01 -46.28 4.14
C LEU A 506 10.98 -45.24 4.72
N ARG A 507 12.09 -45.69 5.33
CA ARG A 507 13.15 -44.80 5.83
C ARG A 507 13.82 -44.02 4.70
N SER A 508 14.06 -44.68 3.56
CA SER A 508 14.62 -44.02 2.37
C SER A 508 13.67 -42.95 1.83
N ARG A 509 12.37 -43.24 1.78
CA ARG A 509 11.35 -42.27 1.36
C ARG A 509 11.26 -41.09 2.32
N LEU A 510 11.28 -41.35 3.64
CA LEU A 510 11.21 -40.31 4.68
C LEU A 510 12.40 -39.36 4.59
N LEU A 511 13.60 -39.90 4.41
CA LEU A 511 14.80 -39.11 4.16
C LEU A 511 14.65 -38.27 2.89
N ARG A 512 14.27 -38.86 1.75
CA ARG A 512 14.12 -38.11 0.50
C ARG A 512 13.13 -36.95 0.64
N CYS A 513 11.99 -37.17 1.29
CA CYS A 513 11.02 -36.11 1.58
C CYS A 513 11.61 -35.04 2.51
N GLY A 514 12.22 -35.43 3.63
CA GLY A 514 12.83 -34.47 4.56
C GLY A 514 13.94 -33.62 3.93
N TRP A 515 14.81 -34.22 3.11
CA TRP A 515 15.84 -33.51 2.36
C TRP A 515 15.24 -32.61 1.26
N GLY A 516 14.17 -33.07 0.60
CA GLY A 516 13.42 -32.27 -0.38
C GLY A 516 12.86 -30.99 0.23
N ILE A 517 12.17 -31.10 1.37
CA ILE A 517 11.60 -29.95 2.09
C ILE A 517 12.68 -28.95 2.48
N VAL A 518 13.79 -29.39 3.10
CA VAL A 518 14.87 -28.47 3.51
C VAL A 518 15.48 -27.78 2.31
N ARG A 519 15.71 -28.51 1.21
CA ARG A 519 16.23 -27.94 -0.04
C ARG A 519 15.29 -26.88 -0.60
N ASP A 520 13.99 -27.14 -0.61
CA ASP A 520 13.00 -26.22 -1.17
C ASP A 520 12.87 -24.96 -0.28
N MET A 521 12.91 -25.13 1.04
CA MET A 521 12.98 -24.03 2.01
C MET A 521 14.26 -23.19 1.82
N GLU A 522 15.42 -23.84 1.68
CA GLU A 522 16.70 -23.16 1.49
C GLU A 522 16.74 -22.40 0.17
N TRP A 523 16.30 -23.03 -0.93
CA TRP A 523 16.20 -22.38 -2.23
C TRP A 523 15.30 -21.14 -2.21
N PHE A 524 14.13 -21.23 -1.57
CA PHE A 524 13.21 -20.10 -1.44
C PHE A 524 13.86 -18.96 -0.64
N LEU A 525 14.46 -19.26 0.51
CA LEU A 525 15.09 -18.27 1.37
C LEU A 525 16.34 -17.63 0.72
N ASP A 526 17.15 -18.42 0.01
CA ASP A 526 18.32 -17.92 -0.74
C ASP A 526 17.91 -16.99 -1.88
N THR A 527 16.88 -17.38 -2.64
CA THR A 527 16.38 -16.57 -3.76
C THR A 527 15.79 -15.25 -3.27
N LEU A 528 14.97 -15.32 -2.21
CA LEU A 528 14.34 -14.13 -1.62
C LEU A 528 15.39 -13.20 -0.99
N LEU A 529 16.33 -13.74 -0.22
CA LEU A 529 17.39 -12.94 0.40
C LEU A 529 18.34 -12.34 -0.65
N GLY A 530 18.66 -13.10 -1.70
CA GLY A 530 19.47 -12.64 -2.83
C GLY A 530 18.85 -11.43 -3.53
N TYR A 531 17.57 -11.53 -3.89
CA TYR A 531 16.80 -10.43 -4.47
C TYR A 531 16.79 -9.19 -3.57
N ILE A 532 16.42 -9.35 -2.29
CA ILE A 532 16.28 -8.22 -1.37
C ILE A 532 17.62 -7.52 -1.12
N MET A 533 18.70 -8.28 -0.91
CA MET A 533 20.01 -7.69 -0.59
C MET A 533 20.67 -7.06 -1.82
N MET A 534 20.65 -7.75 -2.97
CA MET A 534 21.39 -7.33 -4.17
C MET A 534 20.59 -6.38 -5.06
N ASP A 535 19.36 -6.75 -5.40
CA ASP A 535 18.59 -6.03 -6.43
C ASP A 535 17.78 -4.86 -5.84
N VAL A 536 17.48 -4.90 -4.54
CA VAL A 536 16.70 -3.85 -3.86
C VAL A 536 17.59 -2.96 -3.01
N ILE A 537 18.19 -3.51 -1.95
CA ILE A 537 18.93 -2.71 -0.96
C ILE A 537 20.17 -2.08 -1.58
N ASP A 538 20.97 -2.84 -2.32
CA ASP A 538 22.23 -2.35 -2.89
C ASP A 538 22.04 -1.39 -4.06
N GLU A 539 21.06 -1.66 -4.94
CA GLU A 539 20.69 -0.81 -6.07
C GLU A 539 20.15 0.55 -5.59
N GLU A 540 19.12 0.56 -4.74
CA GLU A 540 18.50 1.80 -4.26
C GLU A 540 19.47 2.63 -3.43
N PHE A 541 20.36 1.98 -2.68
CA PHE A 541 21.37 2.68 -1.92
C PHE A 541 22.41 3.37 -2.82
N ARG A 542 22.83 2.70 -3.90
CA ARG A 542 23.73 3.28 -4.90
C ARG A 542 23.08 4.50 -5.57
N ASN A 543 21.80 4.38 -5.90
CA ASN A 543 21.00 5.47 -6.48
C ASN A 543 20.93 6.68 -5.52
N LEU A 544 20.71 6.45 -4.23
CA LEU A 544 20.71 7.52 -3.23
C LEU A 544 22.05 8.26 -3.19
N LYS A 545 23.18 7.52 -3.15
CA LYS A 545 24.51 8.13 -3.14
C LYS A 545 24.83 8.92 -4.39
N GLU A 546 24.42 8.43 -5.55
CA GLU A 546 24.62 9.13 -6.81
C GLU A 546 23.83 10.44 -6.87
N ILE A 547 22.61 10.48 -6.31
CA ILE A 547 21.80 11.69 -6.22
C ILE A 547 22.44 12.71 -5.26
N LEU A 548 23.01 12.25 -4.13
CA LEU A 548 23.70 13.09 -3.17
C LEU A 548 25.00 13.68 -3.74
N SER A 549 25.74 12.92 -4.57
CA SER A 549 27.01 13.36 -5.15
C SER A 549 26.86 14.23 -6.40
N LYS A 550 25.89 13.97 -7.29
CA LYS A 550 25.71 14.71 -8.56
C LYS A 550 25.21 16.16 -8.43
N LYS A 551 24.64 16.54 -7.28
CA LYS A 551 23.94 17.84 -7.11
C LYS A 551 24.72 18.89 -6.31
N VAL A 552 26.00 18.67 -6.05
CA VAL A 552 26.86 19.63 -5.34
C VAL A 552 27.63 20.49 -6.37
N PRO A 553 27.60 21.82 -6.28
CA PRO A 553 28.52 22.67 -7.03
C PRO A 553 29.94 22.38 -6.53
N SER A 554 30.83 21.98 -7.44
CA SER A 554 32.28 21.99 -7.17
C SER A 554 32.66 23.38 -6.66
N GLY A 555 33.28 23.46 -5.48
CA GLY A 555 33.72 24.73 -4.90
C GLY A 555 34.63 25.53 -5.84
N PRO A 556 34.74 26.86 -5.67
CA PRO A 556 35.57 27.67 -6.53
C PRO A 556 37.04 27.28 -6.37
N GLU A 557 37.69 26.86 -7.45
CA GLU A 557 39.15 26.83 -7.52
C GLU A 557 39.71 28.24 -7.28
N PRO A 558 40.88 28.38 -6.64
CA PRO A 558 41.50 29.67 -6.41
C PRO A 558 41.99 30.26 -7.74
N ILE A 559 41.21 31.16 -8.32
CA ILE A 559 41.62 31.94 -9.48
C ILE A 559 42.67 32.96 -9.03
N SER A 560 43.83 32.87 -9.66
CA SER A 560 44.97 33.77 -9.57
C SER A 560 44.60 35.22 -9.88
N GLU A 561 45.25 36.12 -9.14
CA GLU A 561 45.22 37.59 -9.27
C GLU A 561 45.44 38.08 -10.71
N GLU A 562 44.45 38.75 -11.31
CA GLU A 562 44.67 39.79 -12.32
C GLU A 562 43.64 40.93 -12.18
N THR A 563 44.05 42.11 -12.62
CA THR A 563 43.69 43.50 -12.23
C THR A 563 42.31 44.04 -12.67
N PRO A 564 41.84 45.19 -12.11
CA PRO A 564 40.48 45.67 -12.29
C PRO A 564 40.30 46.63 -13.49
N SER A 565 39.25 46.44 -14.29
CA SER A 565 38.74 47.47 -15.21
C SER A 565 37.19 47.46 -15.31
N GLU A 566 36.61 48.53 -14.78
CA GLU A 566 35.39 49.28 -15.12
C GLU A 566 34.12 48.63 -15.74
N LEU A 567 32.99 49.00 -15.10
CA LEU A 567 31.55 49.03 -15.48
C LEU A 567 30.65 47.86 -15.02
N PRO A 568 29.51 48.14 -14.33
CA PRO A 568 28.62 47.14 -13.79
C PRO A 568 27.56 46.73 -14.82
N ALA A 569 27.76 45.59 -15.48
CA ALA A 569 26.69 44.87 -16.18
C ALA A 569 26.10 43.83 -15.23
N ILE A 570 24.79 43.91 -15.00
CA ILE A 570 23.99 42.95 -14.23
C ILE A 570 24.09 41.58 -14.93
N PRO A 571 24.65 40.52 -14.32
CA PRO A 571 24.58 39.20 -14.90
C PRO A 571 23.19 38.63 -14.62
N MET A 572 22.40 38.54 -15.68
CA MET A 572 21.16 37.78 -15.72
C MET A 572 21.53 36.29 -15.59
N VAL A 573 21.39 35.73 -14.38
CA VAL A 573 21.68 34.31 -14.11
C VAL A 573 20.51 33.47 -14.60
N THR A 574 20.61 32.98 -15.83
CA THR A 574 19.82 31.85 -16.32
C THR A 574 20.68 30.58 -16.27
N SER A 575 20.79 29.98 -15.08
CA SER A 575 21.13 28.57 -14.93
C SER A 575 20.57 28.03 -13.61
N SER A 576 19.45 27.31 -13.71
CA SER A 576 18.81 26.60 -12.61
C SER A 576 19.66 25.40 -12.18
N SER A 577 20.77 25.64 -11.48
CA SER A 577 21.39 24.60 -10.65
C SER A 577 20.52 24.43 -9.42
N SER A 578 19.79 23.31 -9.32
CA SER A 578 18.91 23.05 -8.18
C SER A 578 19.75 22.73 -6.96
N THR A 579 20.08 23.75 -6.16
CA THR A 579 20.81 23.61 -4.89
C THR A 579 20.05 22.67 -3.94
N LEU A 580 20.76 21.79 -3.24
CA LEU A 580 20.18 20.82 -2.31
C LEU A 580 19.67 21.54 -1.05
N ASP A 581 18.35 21.70 -0.93
CA ASP A 581 17.69 22.14 0.31
C ASP A 581 17.43 20.96 1.27
N PHE A 582 17.32 21.18 2.59
CA PHE A 582 17.00 20.08 3.53
C PHE A 582 15.63 19.47 3.31
N THR A 583 14.66 20.26 2.84
CA THR A 583 13.34 19.73 2.45
C THR A 583 13.46 18.77 1.28
N THR A 584 14.31 19.10 0.31
CA THR A 584 14.59 18.26 -0.85
C THR A 584 15.38 17.02 -0.43
N LEU A 585 16.37 17.17 0.45
CA LEU A 585 17.14 16.06 1.02
C LEU A 585 16.24 15.07 1.78
N ARG A 586 15.35 15.59 2.63
CA ARG A 586 14.37 14.77 3.35
C ARG A 586 13.40 14.08 2.40
N ALA A 587 12.93 14.77 1.35
CA ALA A 587 12.08 14.15 0.33
C ALA A 587 12.81 13.02 -0.41
N ILE A 588 14.09 13.23 -0.78
CA ILE A 588 14.93 12.19 -1.40
C ILE A 588 15.05 10.98 -0.47
N HIS A 589 15.32 11.19 0.82
CA HIS A 589 15.43 10.10 1.79
C HIS A 589 14.10 9.38 2.05
N THR A 590 12.99 10.12 2.13
CA THR A 590 11.65 9.55 2.30
C THR A 590 11.29 8.68 1.09
N ASN A 591 11.59 9.15 -0.12
CA ASN A 591 11.38 8.39 -1.36
C ASN A 591 12.27 7.15 -1.42
N TYR A 592 13.52 7.24 -0.96
CA TYR A 592 14.41 6.09 -0.84
C TYR A 592 13.82 5.01 0.09
N LEU A 593 13.33 5.41 1.25
CA LEU A 593 12.68 4.49 2.19
C LEU A 593 11.40 3.85 1.62
N ASP A 594 10.59 4.61 0.89
CA ASP A 594 9.38 4.11 0.24
C ASP A 594 9.68 3.07 -0.84
N ARG A 595 10.73 3.31 -1.63
CA ARG A 595 11.25 2.34 -2.61
C ARG A 595 11.79 1.08 -1.94
N LEU A 596 12.53 1.22 -0.85
CA LEU A 596 12.99 0.06 -0.07
C LEU A 596 11.81 -0.77 0.47
N LEU A 597 10.79 -0.13 1.02
CA LEU A 597 9.61 -0.84 1.53
C LEU A 597 8.86 -1.57 0.41
N THR A 598 8.73 -0.93 -0.75
CA THR A 598 8.09 -1.52 -1.92
C THR A 598 8.90 -2.70 -2.45
N GLY A 599 10.22 -2.54 -2.62
CA GLY A 599 11.11 -3.60 -3.08
C GLY A 599 11.27 -4.75 -2.09
N CYS A 600 11.21 -4.49 -0.78
CA CYS A 600 11.21 -5.54 0.25
C CYS A 600 9.88 -6.28 0.38
N LEU A 601 8.89 -6.00 -0.49
CA LEU A 601 7.54 -6.58 -0.49
C LEU A 601 6.70 -6.23 0.76
N LEU A 602 7.11 -5.22 1.53
CA LEU A 602 6.44 -4.78 2.75
C LEU A 602 5.32 -3.76 2.50
N ALA A 603 5.31 -3.11 1.33
CA ALA A 603 4.24 -2.18 0.95
C ALA A 603 2.90 -2.89 0.70
N ASN A 604 2.92 -4.17 0.30
CA ASN A 604 1.71 -4.96 0.03
C ASN A 604 1.38 -5.88 1.21
N SER A 605 0.23 -5.64 1.84
CA SER A 605 -0.24 -6.42 2.99
C SER A 605 -0.53 -7.88 2.63
N ALA A 606 -1.00 -8.18 1.42
CA ALA A 606 -1.30 -9.55 1.00
C ALA A 606 -0.03 -10.42 0.94
N LEU A 607 1.06 -9.90 0.36
CA LEU A 607 2.35 -10.59 0.30
C LEU A 607 2.95 -10.77 1.70
N THR A 608 2.90 -9.71 2.51
CA THR A 608 3.42 -9.76 3.89
C THR A 608 2.68 -10.80 4.75
N CYS A 609 1.36 -10.95 4.54
CA CYS A 609 0.55 -11.97 5.20
C CYS A 609 0.90 -13.41 4.77
N ILE A 610 1.54 -13.61 3.63
CA ILE A 610 1.98 -14.93 3.13
C ILE A 610 3.40 -15.25 3.62
N ILE A 611 4.31 -14.28 3.56
CA ILE A 611 5.72 -14.49 3.93
C ILE A 611 5.86 -14.89 5.39
N ARG A 612 5.11 -14.27 6.30
CA ARG A 612 5.19 -14.58 7.74
C ARG A 612 4.86 -16.05 8.06
N PRO A 613 3.71 -16.62 7.62
CA PRO A 613 3.42 -18.05 7.76
C PRO A 613 4.52 -18.96 7.18
N ILE A 614 5.11 -18.59 6.03
CA ILE A 614 6.21 -19.37 5.44
C ILE A 614 7.40 -19.43 6.40
N LEU A 615 7.82 -18.28 6.96
CA LEU A 615 8.91 -18.24 7.94
C LEU A 615 8.57 -19.06 9.20
N ASP A 616 7.34 -18.95 9.70
CA ASP A 616 6.88 -19.71 10.88
C ASP A 616 6.86 -21.23 10.61
N ILE A 617 6.48 -21.67 9.40
CA ILE A 617 6.54 -23.08 8.98
C ILE A 617 7.99 -23.58 8.94
N CYS A 618 8.91 -22.80 8.35
CA CYS A 618 10.34 -23.11 8.34
C CYS A 618 10.88 -23.24 9.78
N GLU A 619 10.56 -22.30 10.67
CA GLU A 619 10.98 -22.36 12.07
C GLU A 619 10.40 -23.58 12.81
N ARG A 620 9.13 -23.91 12.56
CA ARG A 620 8.45 -25.07 13.18
C ARG A 620 9.09 -26.38 12.75
N PHE A 621 9.37 -26.53 11.45
CA PHE A 621 10.01 -27.72 10.92
C PHE A 621 11.43 -27.91 11.49
N VAL A 622 12.25 -26.85 11.46
CA VAL A 622 13.61 -26.91 12.03
C VAL A 622 13.56 -27.24 13.52
N ALA A 623 12.66 -26.63 14.29
CA ALA A 623 12.51 -26.93 15.72
C ALA A 623 12.10 -28.39 15.99
N GLN A 624 11.28 -28.99 15.12
CA GLN A 624 10.92 -30.41 15.21
C GLN A 624 12.13 -31.32 14.93
N VAL A 625 12.92 -31.01 13.90
CA VAL A 625 14.15 -31.75 13.58
C VAL A 625 15.19 -31.64 14.70
N GLU A 626 15.36 -30.45 15.27
CA GLU A 626 16.22 -30.22 16.45
C GLU A 626 15.75 -31.06 17.65
N ARG A 627 14.44 -31.10 17.92
CA ARG A 627 13.85 -31.93 18.98
C ARG A 627 14.08 -33.42 18.76
N TRP A 628 14.15 -33.87 17.50
CA TRP A 628 14.43 -35.27 17.16
C TRP A 628 15.91 -35.67 17.27
N GLY A 629 16.78 -34.74 17.65
CA GLY A 629 18.22 -34.97 17.76
C GLY A 629 19.00 -34.60 16.50
N GLY A 630 18.42 -33.76 15.63
CA GLY A 630 19.09 -33.26 14.43
C GLY A 630 18.98 -34.19 13.22
N ASP A 631 17.99 -35.08 13.22
CA ASP A 631 17.78 -36.12 12.21
C ASP A 631 16.28 -36.46 12.06
N VAL A 632 15.85 -36.69 10.83
CA VAL A 632 14.47 -37.13 10.52
C VAL A 632 14.29 -38.61 10.88
N LEU A 633 15.35 -39.42 10.81
CA LEU A 633 15.28 -40.83 11.22
C LEU A 633 15.61 -41.01 12.71
N PRO A 634 15.01 -42.01 13.39
CA PRO A 634 15.43 -42.38 14.75
C PRO A 634 16.89 -42.86 14.79
N ALA A 635 17.52 -42.76 15.96
CA ALA A 635 18.89 -43.21 16.15
C ALA A 635 19.02 -44.74 15.95
N LEU A 636 20.12 -45.18 15.34
CA LEU A 636 20.38 -46.60 15.01
C LEU A 636 20.44 -47.55 16.23
N LEU A 637 20.62 -47.00 17.45
CA LEU A 637 20.69 -47.77 18.69
C LEU A 637 19.33 -48.35 19.13
N PHE A 638 18.24 -47.95 18.47
CA PHE A 638 16.91 -48.48 18.74
C PHE A 638 16.49 -49.45 17.63
N GLU A 639 16.47 -50.75 17.93
CA GLU A 639 15.94 -51.80 17.05
C GLU A 639 14.41 -51.93 17.22
N GLY A 640 13.68 -52.11 16.12
CA GLY A 640 12.23 -52.34 16.10
C GLY A 640 11.65 -52.29 14.68
N SER A 641 10.59 -53.05 14.43
CA SER A 641 9.92 -53.17 13.12
C SER A 641 8.51 -52.59 13.15
N ILE A 642 8.04 -52.01 12.03
CA ILE A 642 6.70 -51.42 11.89
C ILE A 642 5.55 -52.43 12.11
N LYS A 643 5.80 -53.74 11.92
CA LYS A 643 4.78 -54.80 12.12
C LYS A 643 4.68 -55.32 13.56
N GLY A 644 5.67 -55.04 14.42
CA GLY A 644 5.66 -55.48 15.81
C GLY A 644 4.78 -54.56 16.66
N GLY A 645 3.63 -55.06 17.12
CA GLY A 645 2.60 -54.31 17.85
C GLY A 645 3.01 -53.73 19.21
N ASP A 646 4.29 -53.62 19.54
CA ASP A 646 4.78 -53.02 20.80
C ASP A 646 6.11 -52.22 20.66
N ASP A 647 6.62 -51.99 19.43
CA ASP A 647 7.93 -51.36 19.25
C ASP A 647 7.86 -49.83 19.14
N LYS A 648 8.35 -49.14 20.18
CA LYS A 648 8.45 -47.67 20.27
C LYS A 648 9.05 -46.99 19.03
N VAL A 649 9.95 -47.67 18.31
CA VAL A 649 10.67 -47.14 17.14
C VAL A 649 9.80 -47.05 15.89
N GLY A 650 8.97 -48.07 15.62
CA GLY A 650 8.05 -48.07 14.48
C GLY A 650 6.99 -46.97 14.61
N GLY A 651 6.50 -46.74 15.83
CA GLY A 651 5.62 -45.61 16.16
C GLY A 651 6.29 -44.26 15.91
N MET A 652 7.55 -44.09 16.29
CA MET A 652 8.30 -42.85 16.04
C MET A 652 8.52 -42.57 14.55
N VAL A 653 8.83 -43.59 13.73
CA VAL A 653 8.98 -43.40 12.27
C VAL A 653 7.65 -42.96 11.65
N LYS A 654 6.53 -43.54 12.09
CA LYS A 654 5.19 -43.17 11.62
C LYS A 654 4.79 -41.75 12.04
N GLU A 655 5.06 -41.37 13.29
CA GLU A 655 4.83 -40.00 13.79
C GLU A 655 5.62 -38.98 12.97
N ARG A 656 6.92 -39.23 12.74
CA ARG A 656 7.78 -38.34 11.96
C ARG A 656 7.36 -38.26 10.50
N TRP A 657 6.93 -39.38 9.91
CA TRP A 657 6.39 -39.41 8.55
C TRP A 657 5.14 -38.55 8.41
N LEU A 658 4.21 -38.60 9.38
CA LEU A 658 2.99 -37.77 9.34
C LEU A 658 3.32 -36.28 9.34
N VAL A 659 4.26 -35.85 10.20
CA VAL A 659 4.69 -34.44 10.28
C VAL A 659 5.39 -33.97 9.00
N VAL A 660 6.28 -34.80 8.44
CA VAL A 660 6.97 -34.50 7.19
C VAL A 660 6.00 -34.50 6.01
N ALA A 661 5.02 -35.40 5.99
CA ALA A 661 4.00 -35.47 4.96
C ALA A 661 3.03 -34.27 5.02
N GLU A 662 2.61 -33.84 6.21
CA GLU A 662 1.78 -32.63 6.41
C GLU A 662 2.43 -31.39 5.79
N ILE A 663 3.75 -31.24 5.94
CA ILE A 663 4.50 -30.09 5.41
C ILE A 663 4.80 -30.24 3.91
N ASN A 664 4.91 -31.48 3.43
CA ASN A 664 5.24 -31.79 2.03
C ASN A 664 4.01 -31.89 1.13
N GLU A 665 2.78 -31.91 1.66
CA GLU A 665 1.56 -32.07 0.85
C GLU A 665 1.40 -30.90 -0.13
N PRO A 666 1.52 -31.15 -1.45
CA PRO A 666 1.24 -30.14 -2.45
C PRO A 666 -0.21 -30.31 -2.89
N SER A 667 -1.15 -29.54 -2.34
CA SER A 667 -2.40 -29.07 -2.99
C SER A 667 -3.50 -28.77 -1.97
N GLU A 668 -4.29 -27.75 -2.29
CA GLU A 668 -5.44 -27.23 -1.54
C GLU A 668 -6.63 -28.22 -1.41
N TYR A 669 -6.55 -29.39 -2.08
CA TYR A 669 -7.62 -30.39 -2.16
C TYR A 669 -7.09 -31.81 -1.92
N THR A 670 -7.69 -32.55 -1.00
CA THR A 670 -7.28 -33.91 -0.64
C THR A 670 -8.43 -34.91 -0.83
N PRO A 671 -8.19 -36.11 -1.41
CA PRO A 671 -9.23 -37.12 -1.52
C PRO A 671 -9.50 -37.81 -0.17
N ARG A 672 -10.78 -37.91 0.22
CA ARG A 672 -11.30 -38.71 1.34
C ARG A 672 -11.88 -40.01 0.82
N LEU A 673 -11.38 -41.14 1.30
CA LEU A 673 -11.73 -42.47 0.79
C LEU A 673 -12.71 -43.17 1.74
N ILE A 674 -13.79 -43.73 1.20
CA ILE A 674 -14.68 -44.61 1.95
C ILE A 674 -14.66 -46.00 1.30
N GLY A 675 -14.27 -47.01 2.08
CA GLY A 675 -14.20 -48.40 1.63
C GLY A 675 -12.93 -48.77 0.82
N ALA A 676 -12.81 -50.07 0.50
CA ALA A 676 -11.67 -50.61 -0.25
C ALA A 676 -11.94 -50.54 -1.76
N ALA A 677 -10.97 -50.10 -2.57
CA ALA A 677 -11.06 -50.00 -4.04
C ALA A 677 -10.96 -51.38 -4.71
N ASN A 678 -12.03 -52.19 -4.69
CA ASN A 678 -11.88 -53.65 -4.84
C ASN A 678 -12.92 -54.30 -5.77
N THR A 679 -12.46 -54.80 -6.91
CA THR A 679 -13.26 -55.62 -7.84
C THR A 679 -13.17 -57.11 -7.55
N LEU A 680 -14.32 -57.75 -7.33
CA LEU A 680 -14.47 -59.20 -7.11
C LEU A 680 -14.11 -60.03 -8.35
N GLY A 681 -13.64 -61.28 -8.27
CA GLY A 681 -13.32 -62.13 -7.12
C GLY A 681 -13.15 -63.59 -7.60
N ARG A 682 -12.21 -64.35 -7.01
CA ARG A 682 -12.28 -65.81 -6.78
C ARG A 682 -10.95 -66.32 -6.19
N LEU A 683 -11.00 -66.79 -4.94
CA LEU A 683 -10.33 -68.01 -4.45
C LEU A 683 -10.64 -68.17 -2.95
N ALA A 684 -11.88 -68.58 -2.67
CA ALA A 684 -12.23 -69.23 -1.42
C ALA A 684 -12.89 -70.56 -1.77
N SER A 685 -12.05 -71.54 -2.13
CA SER A 685 -12.40 -72.94 -1.97
C SER A 685 -11.51 -73.47 -0.86
N LEU A 686 -11.97 -73.41 0.39
CA LEU A 686 -11.76 -74.53 1.32
C LEU A 686 -12.45 -74.46 2.68
N LEU A 687 -13.11 -73.39 3.14
CA LEU A 687 -13.78 -73.46 4.45
C LEU A 687 -15.11 -72.72 4.50
N ASP A 688 -16.13 -73.55 4.76
CA ASP A 688 -17.39 -73.33 5.46
C ASP A 688 -18.51 -72.49 4.82
N HIS A 689 -19.67 -73.13 4.75
CA HIS A 689 -20.92 -72.64 4.21
C HIS A 689 -21.77 -72.03 5.34
N SER A 690 -21.90 -70.71 5.38
CA SER A 690 -23.19 -70.02 5.61
C SER A 690 -22.99 -68.51 5.73
N SER A 691 -23.80 -67.76 4.96
CA SER A 691 -24.01 -66.30 5.08
C SER A 691 -22.83 -65.36 4.83
N TYR A 692 -22.37 -65.18 3.58
CA TYR A 692 -21.72 -63.93 3.17
C TYR A 692 -21.98 -63.64 1.67
N SER A 693 -22.96 -62.77 1.41
CA SER A 693 -23.21 -62.16 0.09
C SER A 693 -22.95 -60.65 0.12
N ASN A 694 -21.87 -60.18 0.74
CA ASN A 694 -21.49 -58.76 0.69
C ASN A 694 -20.21 -58.60 -0.10
N THR A 695 -20.40 -58.54 -1.42
CA THR A 695 -19.48 -57.95 -2.39
C THR A 695 -19.27 -56.47 -2.03
N TYR A 696 -18.05 -56.03 -1.71
CA TYR A 696 -17.74 -54.63 -1.38
C TYR A 696 -17.87 -53.71 -2.62
N THR A 697 -19.09 -53.32 -2.97
CA THR A 697 -19.42 -52.32 -4.01
C THR A 697 -19.49 -50.89 -3.47
N GLU A 698 -18.94 -50.65 -2.27
CA GLU A 698 -19.10 -49.40 -1.51
C GLU A 698 -17.97 -48.38 -1.69
N HIS A 699 -17.02 -48.62 -2.61
CA HIS A 699 -15.89 -47.72 -2.80
C HIS A 699 -16.32 -46.36 -3.34
N ARG A 700 -16.07 -45.31 -2.57
CA ARG A 700 -16.36 -43.91 -2.92
C ARG A 700 -15.17 -43.03 -2.59
N VAL A 701 -14.85 -42.11 -3.51
CA VAL A 701 -13.85 -41.06 -3.30
C VAL A 701 -14.57 -39.72 -3.25
N PHE A 702 -14.54 -39.10 -2.08
CA PHE A 702 -14.98 -37.71 -1.88
C PHE A 702 -13.76 -36.78 -1.98
N ILE A 703 -13.96 -35.54 -2.38
CA ILE A 703 -12.89 -34.52 -2.36
C ILE A 703 -13.09 -33.64 -1.13
N GLU A 704 -12.02 -33.34 -0.41
CA GLU A 704 -12.01 -32.41 0.71
C GLU A 704 -11.21 -31.16 0.37
N GLN A 705 -11.74 -30.00 0.75
CA GLN A 705 -11.04 -28.71 0.76
C GLN A 705 -11.03 -28.21 2.19
N ASN A 706 -9.84 -27.97 2.77
CA ASN A 706 -9.68 -27.49 4.15
C ASN A 706 -10.46 -28.32 5.20
N GLY A 707 -10.52 -29.65 5.02
CA GLY A 707 -11.24 -30.59 5.91
C GLY A 707 -12.77 -30.62 5.74
N SER A 708 -13.32 -29.91 4.75
CA SER A 708 -14.74 -29.97 4.37
C SER A 708 -14.90 -30.75 3.06
N VAL A 709 -15.81 -31.72 3.02
CA VAL A 709 -16.20 -32.42 1.78
C VAL A 709 -16.85 -31.42 0.83
N VAL A 710 -16.34 -31.39 -0.41
CA VAL A 710 -16.81 -30.58 -1.53
C VAL A 710 -17.24 -31.50 -2.67
N SER A 711 -18.26 -31.08 -3.43
CA SER A 711 -18.64 -31.77 -4.65
C SER A 711 -17.57 -31.55 -5.74
N PRO A 712 -16.96 -32.62 -6.30
CA PRO A 712 -16.07 -32.48 -7.46
C PRO A 712 -16.82 -31.94 -8.67
N PHE A 713 -18.14 -32.14 -8.71
CA PHE A 713 -18.98 -31.67 -9.78
C PHE A 713 -19.38 -30.21 -9.58
N HIS A 714 -19.74 -29.79 -8.36
CA HIS A 714 -20.41 -28.50 -8.15
C HIS A 714 -19.67 -27.46 -7.30
N ASP A 715 -18.61 -27.83 -6.56
CA ASP A 715 -17.95 -26.93 -5.59
C ASP A 715 -16.54 -26.49 -5.99
N ILE A 716 -15.88 -27.19 -6.92
CA ILE A 716 -14.55 -26.83 -7.42
C ILE A 716 -14.68 -25.84 -8.60
N PRO A 717 -13.92 -24.73 -8.63
CA PRO A 717 -14.02 -23.76 -9.72
C PRO A 717 -13.44 -24.29 -11.03
N LEU A 718 -14.05 -24.00 -12.19
CA LEU A 718 -13.50 -24.40 -13.49
C LEU A 718 -12.16 -23.71 -13.78
N PHE A 719 -12.05 -22.41 -13.53
CA PHE A 719 -10.82 -21.66 -13.80
C PHE A 719 -9.92 -21.64 -12.58
N ALA A 720 -8.66 -22.04 -12.78
CA ALA A 720 -7.58 -21.79 -11.82
C ALA A 720 -7.05 -20.36 -11.97
N ASP A 721 -6.91 -19.90 -13.22
CA ASP A 721 -6.50 -18.54 -13.57
C ASP A 721 -7.16 -18.13 -14.88
N GLN A 722 -8.09 -17.17 -14.79
CA GLN A 722 -8.88 -16.70 -15.92
C GLN A 722 -8.04 -15.85 -16.90
N ASN A 723 -7.05 -15.11 -16.41
CA ASN A 723 -6.25 -14.21 -17.26
C ASN A 723 -5.33 -15.00 -18.19
N ASN A 724 -4.87 -16.17 -17.73
CA ASN A 724 -3.97 -17.04 -18.47
C ASN A 724 -4.67 -18.22 -19.15
N GLY A 725 -5.99 -18.35 -19.00
CA GLY A 725 -6.78 -19.44 -19.59
C GLY A 725 -6.41 -20.82 -19.04
N ILE A 726 -6.19 -20.91 -17.72
CA ILE A 726 -5.84 -22.14 -17.00
C ILE A 726 -7.09 -22.69 -16.31
N PHE A 727 -7.36 -23.97 -16.56
CA PHE A 727 -8.54 -24.69 -16.08
C PHE A 727 -8.15 -25.67 -14.97
N ASN A 728 -9.04 -25.96 -14.03
CA ASN A 728 -8.94 -27.08 -13.13
C ASN A 728 -9.59 -28.30 -13.78
N MET A 729 -8.97 -29.48 -13.65
CA MET A 729 -9.50 -30.76 -14.08
C MET A 729 -9.49 -31.71 -12.89
N ILE A 730 -10.56 -32.50 -12.69
CA ILE A 730 -10.55 -33.62 -11.75
C ILE A 730 -10.15 -34.89 -12.49
N VAL A 731 -9.12 -35.58 -12.01
CA VAL A 731 -8.70 -36.88 -12.54
C VAL A 731 -9.60 -37.97 -11.95
N GLU A 732 -10.32 -38.68 -12.81
CA GLU A 732 -11.17 -39.80 -12.42
C GLU A 732 -10.44 -41.13 -12.62
N VAL A 733 -9.81 -41.31 -13.79
CA VAL A 733 -9.08 -42.53 -14.15
C VAL A 733 -7.61 -42.18 -14.45
N PRO A 734 -6.67 -42.61 -13.58
CA PRO A 734 -5.25 -42.43 -13.83
C PRO A 734 -4.78 -43.15 -15.10
N ARG A 735 -3.79 -42.55 -15.76
CA ARG A 735 -3.14 -43.12 -16.94
C ARG A 735 -2.66 -44.55 -16.67
N TRP A 736 -2.85 -45.42 -17.66
CA TRP A 736 -2.51 -46.85 -17.68
C TRP A 736 -3.34 -47.75 -16.77
N THR A 737 -4.41 -47.25 -16.16
CA THR A 737 -5.32 -48.07 -15.36
C THR A 737 -6.52 -48.55 -16.18
N ASN A 738 -7.17 -49.63 -15.76
CA ASN A 738 -8.31 -50.25 -16.45
C ASN A 738 -9.66 -49.97 -15.79
N ALA A 739 -9.67 -49.49 -14.54
CA ALA A 739 -10.90 -49.29 -13.77
C ALA A 739 -11.64 -48.07 -14.30
N LYS A 740 -12.91 -48.22 -14.68
CA LYS A 740 -13.75 -47.09 -15.09
C LYS A 740 -14.34 -46.45 -13.84
N MET A 741 -13.68 -45.38 -13.39
CA MET A 741 -14.07 -44.54 -12.27
C MET A 741 -14.73 -43.28 -12.82
N GLU A 742 -15.89 -42.89 -12.29
CA GLU A 742 -16.64 -41.72 -12.77
C GLU A 742 -17.34 -41.00 -11.61
N ILE A 743 -17.50 -39.69 -11.75
CA ILE A 743 -18.27 -38.82 -10.85
C ILE A 743 -19.73 -39.28 -10.85
N SER A 744 -20.27 -39.58 -9.67
CA SER A 744 -21.64 -40.03 -9.52
C SER A 744 -22.63 -38.85 -9.67
N LYS A 745 -23.50 -38.91 -10.69
CA LYS A 745 -24.59 -37.92 -10.89
C LYS A 745 -25.75 -38.07 -9.90
N GLU A 746 -25.97 -39.27 -9.38
CA GLU A 746 -27.15 -39.60 -8.55
C GLU A 746 -26.94 -39.40 -7.04
N GLU A 747 -25.68 -39.35 -6.60
CA GLU A 747 -25.33 -39.31 -5.17
C GLU A 747 -25.01 -37.87 -4.74
N GLY A 748 -25.46 -37.46 -3.55
CA GLY A 748 -25.18 -36.13 -3.03
C GLY A 748 -23.68 -35.88 -2.83
N PHE A 749 -23.22 -34.67 -3.18
CA PHE A 749 -21.80 -34.28 -3.21
C PHE A 749 -20.94 -35.09 -4.22
N ASN A 750 -21.60 -35.79 -5.15
CA ASN A 750 -21.03 -36.38 -6.36
C ASN A 750 -19.69 -37.13 -6.18
N PRO A 751 -19.60 -38.13 -5.29
CA PRO A 751 -18.36 -38.90 -5.12
C PRO A 751 -17.97 -39.64 -6.41
N ILE A 752 -16.66 -39.83 -6.62
CA ILE A 752 -16.15 -40.67 -7.70
C ILE A 752 -16.30 -42.13 -7.27
N LYS A 753 -16.95 -42.94 -8.11
CA LYS A 753 -17.17 -44.38 -7.86
C LYS A 753 -16.89 -45.18 -9.13
N GLN A 754 -16.66 -46.48 -8.95
CA GLN A 754 -16.46 -47.36 -10.10
C GLN A 754 -17.79 -47.76 -10.73
N ASP A 755 -17.84 -47.76 -12.05
CA ASP A 755 -19.00 -48.18 -12.83
C ASP A 755 -19.39 -49.64 -12.55
N ILE A 756 -20.69 -49.93 -12.42
CA ILE A 756 -21.22 -51.29 -12.24
C ILE A 756 -22.06 -51.70 -13.46
N LYS A 757 -21.61 -52.71 -14.20
CA LYS A 757 -22.31 -53.25 -15.37
C LYS A 757 -22.68 -54.71 -15.12
N LYS A 758 -23.98 -55.05 -15.24
CA LYS A 758 -24.52 -56.40 -14.96
C LYS A 758 -24.12 -56.97 -13.57
N GLY A 759 -24.12 -56.10 -12.55
CA GLY A 759 -23.79 -56.48 -11.17
C GLY A 759 -22.29 -56.76 -10.91
N ARG A 760 -21.41 -56.44 -11.86
CA ARG A 760 -19.95 -56.53 -11.71
C ARG A 760 -19.31 -55.18 -11.97
N LEU A 761 -18.19 -54.93 -11.31
CA LEU A 761 -17.41 -53.70 -11.47
C LEU A 761 -16.75 -53.67 -12.85
N ARG A 762 -16.81 -52.52 -13.50
CA ARG A 762 -16.44 -52.34 -14.91
C ARG A 762 -14.95 -52.07 -15.06
N PHE A 763 -14.35 -52.80 -15.99
CA PHE A 763 -12.99 -52.59 -16.45
C PHE A 763 -12.95 -52.49 -17.96
N VAL A 764 -12.19 -51.52 -18.47
CA VAL A 764 -11.85 -51.46 -19.88
C VAL A 764 -10.80 -52.54 -20.17
N ARG A 765 -10.99 -53.29 -21.26
CA ARG A 765 -10.07 -54.35 -21.67
C ARG A 765 -8.86 -53.76 -22.40
N ASN A 766 -7.72 -54.44 -22.31
CA ASN A 766 -6.52 -54.05 -23.06
C ASN A 766 -6.67 -54.46 -24.53
N CYS A 767 -6.75 -53.48 -25.45
CA CYS A 767 -6.79 -53.71 -26.89
C CYS A 767 -5.41 -53.43 -27.46
N PHE A 768 -4.71 -54.43 -28.02
CA PHE A 768 -3.35 -54.22 -28.53
C PHE A 768 -3.33 -53.16 -29.66
N PRO A 769 -2.47 -52.11 -29.60
CA PRO A 769 -1.32 -51.93 -28.69
C PRO A 769 -1.59 -51.13 -27.40
N HIS A 770 -2.81 -50.74 -27.11
CA HIS A 770 -3.18 -49.87 -25.98
C HIS A 770 -3.47 -50.61 -24.67
N HIS A 771 -2.83 -50.15 -23.58
CA HIS A 771 -3.04 -50.65 -22.23
C HIS A 771 -3.92 -49.68 -21.43
N GLY A 772 -5.08 -50.14 -20.94
CA GLY A 772 -6.00 -49.31 -20.16
C GLY A 772 -6.31 -47.98 -20.84
N TYR A 773 -6.50 -46.92 -20.05
CA TYR A 773 -6.58 -45.54 -20.55
C TYR A 773 -5.17 -45.00 -20.82
N ILE A 774 -4.93 -44.42 -22.00
CA ILE A 774 -3.57 -43.98 -22.40
C ILE A 774 -3.24 -42.52 -22.02
N TRP A 775 -4.19 -41.82 -21.38
CA TRP A 775 -4.13 -40.46 -20.80
C TRP A 775 -4.60 -40.50 -19.34
N ASN A 776 -4.36 -39.42 -18.58
CA ASN A 776 -5.15 -39.20 -17.36
C ASN A 776 -6.54 -38.74 -17.80
N TYR A 777 -7.57 -39.50 -17.47
CA TYR A 777 -8.94 -39.22 -17.85
C TYR A 777 -9.71 -38.64 -16.69
N GLY A 778 -10.60 -37.71 -16.97
CA GLY A 778 -11.52 -37.20 -15.99
C GLY A 778 -12.39 -36.11 -16.57
N ALA A 779 -12.82 -35.19 -15.71
CA ALA A 779 -13.87 -34.23 -16.04
C ALA A 779 -13.49 -32.81 -15.62
N PHE A 780 -14.08 -31.84 -16.29
CA PHE A 780 -14.04 -30.46 -15.82
C PHE A 780 -15.02 -30.23 -14.65
N PRO A 781 -14.60 -29.50 -13.58
CA PRO A 781 -15.47 -29.11 -12.49
C PRO A 781 -16.52 -28.08 -12.88
N GLN A 782 -17.55 -27.94 -12.02
CA GLN A 782 -18.63 -26.98 -12.21
C GLN A 782 -18.98 -26.18 -10.94
N ALA A 783 -18.06 -25.31 -10.46
CA ALA A 783 -18.45 -24.24 -9.52
C ALA A 783 -18.09 -22.82 -9.97
N SER A 784 -18.92 -21.84 -9.58
CA SER A 784 -18.69 -20.40 -9.71
C SER A 784 -18.49 -19.75 -8.33
N HIS A 785 -17.64 -18.73 -8.28
CA HIS A 785 -17.51 -17.86 -7.12
C HIS A 785 -18.75 -16.93 -7.00
N PRO A 786 -19.41 -16.84 -5.83
CA PRO A 786 -20.71 -16.16 -5.67
C PRO A 786 -20.66 -14.62 -5.82
N LEU A 787 -19.49 -13.99 -5.70
CA LEU A 787 -19.36 -12.51 -5.78
C LEU A 787 -19.52 -11.93 -7.19
N LEU A 788 -19.50 -12.75 -8.25
CA LEU A 788 -19.64 -12.27 -9.63
C LEU A 788 -21.09 -12.26 -10.15
N LEU A 789 -22.04 -12.85 -9.41
CA LEU A 789 -23.45 -12.92 -9.83
C LEU A 789 -24.21 -11.59 -9.65
N ILE A 790 -23.69 -10.64 -8.87
CA ILE A 790 -24.40 -9.39 -8.54
C ILE A 790 -24.00 -8.21 -9.45
N LEU A 791 -22.91 -8.33 -10.23
CA LEU A 791 -22.38 -7.24 -11.06
C LEU A 791 -22.66 -7.39 -12.57
N GLN A 792 -23.50 -8.35 -12.97
CA GLN A 792 -23.63 -8.76 -14.37
C GLN A 792 -24.55 -7.87 -15.22
N ASP A 793 -25.26 -6.89 -14.63
CA ASP A 793 -26.16 -6.00 -15.37
C ASP A 793 -25.50 -4.74 -15.95
N PHE A 794 -24.21 -4.47 -15.68
CA PHE A 794 -23.63 -3.14 -15.96
C PHE A 794 -22.50 -3.04 -17.00
N LEU A 795 -22.00 -4.11 -17.60
CA LEU A 795 -21.01 -3.99 -18.69
C LEU A 795 -21.17 -5.04 -19.78
N LEU A 796 -21.63 -4.59 -20.96
CA LEU A 796 -21.27 -5.21 -22.23
C LEU A 796 -19.75 -5.08 -22.41
N ILE A 797 -19.01 -6.19 -22.40
CA ILE A 797 -17.87 -6.55 -23.28
C ILE A 797 -17.18 -7.81 -22.70
N ALA A 798 -17.14 -8.86 -23.53
CA ALA A 798 -16.33 -10.08 -23.51
C ALA A 798 -15.50 -10.43 -22.25
N ASN A 799 -15.92 -11.51 -21.57
CA ASN A 799 -15.11 -12.55 -20.88
C ASN A 799 -15.96 -13.18 -19.77
N LEU A 800 -16.85 -14.10 -20.15
CA LEU A 800 -17.72 -14.84 -19.23
C LEU A 800 -16.90 -15.84 -18.38
N PRO A 801 -17.24 -16.07 -17.10
CA PRO A 801 -16.77 -17.23 -16.34
C PRO A 801 -17.56 -18.49 -16.77
N LEU A 802 -16.89 -19.64 -16.99
CA LEU A 802 -17.47 -20.87 -17.57
C LEU A 802 -17.29 -22.12 -16.69
N GLN A 803 -18.07 -23.20 -16.90
CA GLN A 803 -18.20 -24.51 -16.21
C GLN A 803 -19.16 -25.49 -16.94
N THR A 804 -18.83 -26.72 -17.34
CA THR A 804 -19.54 -27.41 -18.45
C THR A 804 -20.44 -28.61 -18.11
N TRP A 805 -21.71 -28.63 -18.53
CA TRP A 805 -22.65 -29.79 -18.58
C TRP A 805 -23.23 -29.98 -19.98
N GLU A 806 -23.23 -31.22 -20.49
CA GLU A 806 -23.84 -31.54 -21.78
C GLU A 806 -25.35 -31.76 -21.67
N ASP A 807 -26.15 -30.81 -22.14
CA ASP A 807 -27.61 -30.87 -22.02
C ASP A 807 -28.24 -31.90 -22.99
N PRO A 808 -28.90 -32.96 -22.49
CA PRO A 808 -29.53 -33.98 -23.33
C PRO A 808 -30.79 -33.47 -24.07
N SER A 809 -31.29 -32.27 -23.72
CA SER A 809 -32.43 -31.65 -24.40
C SER A 809 -32.03 -30.86 -25.66
N GLN A 810 -30.75 -30.55 -25.84
CA GLN A 810 -30.24 -29.76 -26.96
C GLN A 810 -29.48 -30.63 -27.95
N SER A 811 -29.81 -30.49 -29.23
CA SER A 811 -29.06 -31.12 -30.33
C SER A 811 -28.04 -30.13 -30.90
N HIS A 812 -26.77 -30.49 -30.96
CA HIS A 812 -25.74 -29.62 -31.52
C HIS A 812 -25.84 -29.57 -33.06
N ALA A 813 -25.75 -28.37 -33.64
CA ALA A 813 -26.06 -28.12 -35.05
C ALA A 813 -25.15 -28.88 -36.04
N GLU A 814 -23.89 -29.12 -35.65
CA GLU A 814 -22.88 -29.75 -36.51
C GLU A 814 -22.80 -31.27 -36.34
N THR A 815 -23.07 -31.80 -35.14
CA THR A 815 -23.05 -33.25 -34.85
C THR A 815 -24.41 -33.91 -35.05
N LYS A 816 -25.51 -33.12 -35.04
CA LYS A 816 -26.92 -33.55 -35.16
C LYS A 816 -27.35 -34.58 -34.11
N ALA A 817 -26.62 -34.67 -33.01
CA ALA A 817 -26.86 -35.57 -31.88
C ALA A 817 -27.06 -34.76 -30.59
N LYS A 818 -27.67 -35.38 -29.59
CA LYS A 818 -27.93 -34.78 -28.26
C LYS A 818 -26.71 -34.93 -27.35
N GLY A 819 -26.55 -34.11 -26.31
CA GLY A 819 -25.50 -34.30 -25.30
C GLY A 819 -25.70 -35.57 -24.46
N ASP A 820 -24.62 -36.09 -23.89
CA ASP A 820 -24.57 -37.36 -23.13
C ASP A 820 -24.97 -37.24 -21.63
N ASN A 821 -25.37 -36.04 -21.20
CA ASN A 821 -25.80 -35.76 -19.83
C ASN A 821 -24.70 -35.99 -18.78
N ASP A 822 -23.42 -35.96 -19.18
CA ASP A 822 -22.25 -36.08 -18.31
C ASP A 822 -21.50 -34.74 -18.14
N PRO A 823 -20.63 -34.63 -17.12
CA PRO A 823 -19.58 -33.61 -17.11
C PRO A 823 -18.75 -33.69 -18.39
N LEU A 824 -18.31 -32.55 -18.92
CA LEU A 824 -17.46 -32.53 -20.11
C LEU A 824 -16.15 -33.31 -19.87
N ASP A 825 -15.89 -34.28 -20.74
CA ASP A 825 -14.78 -35.23 -20.59
C ASP A 825 -13.44 -34.65 -21.04
N VAL A 826 -12.39 -34.98 -20.30
CA VAL A 826 -11.06 -34.39 -20.43
C VAL A 826 -9.98 -35.47 -20.47
N CYS A 827 -9.13 -35.39 -21.48
CA CYS A 827 -7.96 -36.24 -21.70
C CYS A 827 -6.69 -35.41 -21.50
N GLU A 828 -6.01 -35.63 -20.37
CA GLU A 828 -4.76 -34.95 -20.05
C GLU A 828 -3.55 -35.78 -20.52
N ILE A 829 -2.72 -35.17 -21.36
CA ILE A 829 -1.69 -35.87 -22.15
C ILE A 829 -0.25 -35.80 -21.59
N GLY A 830 -0.06 -35.16 -20.44
CA GLY A 830 1.26 -34.97 -19.83
C GLY A 830 1.95 -36.26 -19.40
N GLU A 831 3.23 -36.13 -19.05
CA GLU A 831 4.09 -37.26 -18.67
C GLU A 831 3.69 -37.85 -17.30
N GLN A 832 3.23 -37.01 -16.37
CA GLN A 832 2.92 -37.42 -14.99
C GLN A 832 1.62 -38.23 -14.90
N VAL A 833 1.70 -39.45 -14.34
CA VAL A 833 0.52 -40.26 -14.00
C VAL A 833 -0.16 -39.66 -12.77
N GLY A 834 -1.45 -39.33 -12.89
CA GLY A 834 -2.25 -38.76 -11.80
C GLY A 834 -2.78 -39.80 -10.81
N TYR A 835 -3.63 -39.36 -9.88
CA TYR A 835 -4.37 -40.24 -8.97
C TYR A 835 -5.87 -39.88 -8.94
N VAL A 836 -6.72 -40.83 -8.54
CA VAL A 836 -8.19 -40.63 -8.50
C VAL A 836 -8.54 -39.50 -7.53
N GLY A 837 -9.30 -38.52 -7.99
CA GLY A 837 -9.70 -37.33 -7.23
C GLY A 837 -8.64 -36.22 -7.20
N GLN A 838 -7.54 -36.33 -7.95
CA GLN A 838 -6.55 -35.27 -8.07
C GLN A 838 -7.12 -34.09 -8.87
N VAL A 839 -6.95 -32.86 -8.37
CA VAL A 839 -7.24 -31.64 -9.12
C VAL A 839 -5.95 -31.17 -9.81
N LYS A 840 -5.94 -31.14 -11.14
CA LYS A 840 -4.81 -30.68 -11.97
C LYS A 840 -5.12 -29.34 -12.62
N GLN A 841 -4.12 -28.46 -12.72
CA GLN A 841 -4.22 -27.21 -13.46
C GLN A 841 -3.75 -27.44 -14.89
N VAL A 842 -4.65 -27.26 -15.85
CA VAL A 842 -4.47 -27.69 -17.23
C VAL A 842 -4.74 -26.58 -18.23
N LYS A 843 -4.09 -26.68 -19.38
CA LYS A 843 -4.28 -25.82 -20.54
C LYS A 843 -4.96 -26.60 -21.67
N VAL A 844 -6.00 -26.00 -22.25
CA VAL A 844 -6.74 -26.58 -23.38
C VAL A 844 -5.94 -26.48 -24.68
N LEU A 845 -5.87 -27.59 -25.42
CA LEU A 845 -5.17 -27.69 -26.70
C LEU A 845 -6.14 -27.96 -27.87
N GLY A 846 -7.19 -28.74 -27.66
CA GLY A 846 -8.15 -29.08 -28.70
C GLY A 846 -9.30 -29.94 -28.19
N ILE A 847 -10.16 -30.44 -29.08
CA ILE A 847 -11.34 -31.25 -28.73
C ILE A 847 -11.65 -32.27 -29.83
N MET A 848 -12.20 -33.43 -29.44
CA MET A 848 -12.68 -34.48 -30.34
C MET A 848 -14.16 -34.77 -30.07
N ALA A 849 -14.91 -35.06 -31.13
CA ALA A 849 -16.34 -35.36 -31.06
C ALA A 849 -16.60 -36.84 -31.34
N LEU A 850 -16.93 -37.61 -30.31
CA LEU A 850 -17.35 -39.00 -30.42
C LEU A 850 -18.87 -39.04 -30.58
N LEU A 851 -19.38 -39.90 -31.47
CA LEU A 851 -20.81 -40.18 -31.59
C LEU A 851 -21.05 -41.56 -30.97
N ASP A 852 -21.60 -41.57 -29.75
CA ASP A 852 -21.91 -42.78 -29.00
C ASP A 852 -23.41 -43.01 -28.95
N GLU A 853 -23.89 -44.08 -29.60
CA GLU A 853 -25.31 -44.50 -29.57
C GLU A 853 -26.34 -43.40 -29.94
N GLY A 854 -25.91 -42.36 -30.68
CA GLY A 854 -26.75 -41.22 -31.09
C GLY A 854 -26.61 -39.98 -30.22
N GLU A 855 -25.71 -40.01 -29.23
CA GLU A 855 -25.30 -38.90 -28.37
C GLU A 855 -23.93 -38.37 -28.82
N THR A 856 -23.73 -37.07 -28.68
CA THR A 856 -22.43 -36.41 -28.84
C THR A 856 -21.73 -36.50 -27.50
N ASP A 857 -20.50 -36.99 -27.53
CA ASP A 857 -19.64 -37.12 -26.36
C ASP A 857 -18.34 -36.38 -26.70
N TRP A 858 -18.13 -35.21 -26.09
CA TRP A 858 -16.99 -34.35 -26.36
C TRP A 858 -15.79 -34.69 -25.48
N LYS A 859 -14.64 -34.98 -26.11
CA LYS A 859 -13.38 -35.27 -25.43
C LYS A 859 -12.41 -34.11 -25.61
N VAL A 860 -12.21 -33.29 -24.56
CA VAL A 860 -11.27 -32.17 -24.57
C VAL A 860 -9.84 -32.68 -24.33
N ILE A 861 -8.89 -32.20 -25.14
CA ILE A 861 -7.47 -32.54 -25.02
C ILE A 861 -6.76 -31.39 -24.30
N VAL A 862 -6.09 -31.72 -23.20
CA VAL A 862 -5.43 -30.75 -22.32
C VAL A 862 -4.04 -31.21 -21.90
N VAL A 863 -3.21 -30.28 -21.44
CA VAL A 863 -1.90 -30.57 -20.85
C VAL A 863 -1.76 -29.88 -19.50
N ASP A 864 -1.18 -30.56 -18.52
CA ASP A 864 -0.81 -29.96 -17.24
C ASP A 864 0.17 -28.80 -17.43
N ILE A 865 -0.04 -27.68 -16.74
CA ILE A 865 0.87 -26.52 -16.78
C ILE A 865 2.26 -26.84 -16.21
N GLN A 866 2.35 -27.83 -15.33
CA GLN A 866 3.62 -28.28 -14.73
C GLN A 866 4.40 -29.23 -15.64
N ASP A 867 3.81 -29.65 -16.77
CA ASP A 867 4.49 -30.53 -17.71
C ASP A 867 5.66 -29.80 -18.41
N PRO A 868 6.83 -30.44 -18.57
CA PRO A 868 7.99 -29.85 -19.24
C PRO A 868 7.70 -29.36 -20.68
N LEU A 869 6.73 -29.96 -21.37
CA LEU A 869 6.32 -29.60 -22.73
C LEU A 869 5.17 -28.59 -22.76
N ALA A 870 4.58 -28.22 -21.62
CA ALA A 870 3.44 -27.30 -21.55
C ALA A 870 3.72 -25.97 -22.24
N SER A 871 4.93 -25.41 -22.11
CA SER A 871 5.31 -24.15 -22.77
C SER A 871 5.32 -24.22 -24.31
N LYS A 872 5.51 -25.41 -24.88
CA LYS A 872 5.62 -25.66 -26.33
C LYS A 872 4.29 -26.10 -26.97
N LEU A 873 3.36 -26.61 -26.17
CA LEU A 873 2.05 -27.09 -26.62
C LEU A 873 0.99 -26.01 -26.39
N ASN A 874 0.54 -25.30 -27.44
CA ASN A 874 -0.47 -24.24 -27.30
C ASN A 874 -1.74 -24.49 -28.13
N ASP A 875 -1.63 -25.26 -29.21
CA ASP A 875 -2.77 -25.70 -30.02
C ASP A 875 -2.64 -27.20 -30.38
N ILE A 876 -3.68 -27.77 -30.97
CA ILE A 876 -3.74 -29.18 -31.33
C ILE A 876 -2.65 -29.58 -32.34
N GLU A 877 -2.24 -28.64 -33.19
CA GLU A 877 -1.18 -28.82 -34.19
C GLU A 877 0.20 -29.04 -33.53
N ASP A 878 0.44 -28.40 -32.37
CA ASP A 878 1.68 -28.56 -31.62
C ASP A 878 1.79 -29.96 -31.01
N VAL A 879 0.65 -30.60 -30.70
CA VAL A 879 0.61 -31.98 -30.19
C VAL A 879 1.14 -32.94 -31.25
N GLU A 880 0.70 -32.83 -32.51
CA GLU A 880 1.22 -33.70 -33.57
C GLU A 880 2.70 -33.40 -33.90
N ARG A 881 3.15 -32.15 -33.69
CA ARG A 881 4.54 -31.74 -33.91
C ARG A 881 5.51 -32.27 -32.85
N HIS A 882 5.12 -32.23 -31.59
CA HIS A 882 5.98 -32.57 -30.45
C HIS A 882 5.73 -33.98 -29.89
N LEU A 883 4.52 -34.52 -30.10
CA LEU A 883 4.06 -35.85 -29.67
C LEU A 883 3.39 -36.58 -30.86
N PRO A 884 4.14 -36.85 -31.95
CA PRO A 884 3.57 -37.41 -33.18
C PRO A 884 2.91 -38.77 -32.93
N GLY A 885 1.72 -38.95 -33.49
CA GLY A 885 0.93 -40.19 -33.38
C GLY A 885 0.07 -40.32 -32.12
N LEU A 886 0.14 -39.40 -31.15
CA LEU A 886 -0.69 -39.45 -29.94
C LEU A 886 -2.18 -39.22 -30.24
N ILE A 887 -2.51 -38.25 -31.10
CA ILE A 887 -3.90 -37.99 -31.51
C ILE A 887 -4.47 -39.18 -32.27
N ARG A 888 -3.66 -39.77 -33.15
CA ARG A 888 -4.03 -40.99 -33.88
C ARG A 888 -4.29 -42.16 -32.93
N ALA A 889 -3.42 -42.37 -31.94
CA ALA A 889 -3.60 -43.39 -30.92
C ALA A 889 -4.87 -43.14 -30.07
N THR A 890 -5.20 -41.87 -29.80
CA THR A 890 -6.40 -41.47 -29.07
C THR A 890 -7.68 -41.76 -29.86
N ASN A 891 -7.69 -41.40 -31.15
CA ASN A 891 -8.78 -41.75 -32.06
C ASN A 891 -8.97 -43.27 -32.15
N GLU A 892 -7.88 -44.02 -32.38
CA GLU A 892 -7.91 -45.47 -32.48
C GLU A 892 -8.44 -46.13 -31.20
N TRP A 893 -8.00 -45.67 -30.03
CA TRP A 893 -8.48 -46.14 -28.74
C TRP A 893 -9.99 -45.95 -28.58
N PHE A 894 -10.49 -44.72 -28.79
CA PHE A 894 -11.92 -44.41 -28.66
C PHE A 894 -12.78 -45.13 -29.70
N ARG A 895 -12.23 -45.48 -30.87
CA ARG A 895 -12.91 -46.30 -31.87
C ARG A 895 -13.12 -47.75 -31.42
N ILE A 896 -12.10 -48.36 -30.81
CA ILE A 896 -12.03 -49.82 -30.61
C ILE A 896 -12.31 -50.30 -29.18
N TYR A 897 -12.26 -49.43 -28.16
CA TYR A 897 -12.29 -49.86 -26.75
C TYR A 897 -13.56 -50.62 -26.32
N LYS A 898 -14.67 -50.46 -27.06
CA LYS A 898 -15.94 -51.17 -26.78
C LYS A 898 -16.11 -52.49 -27.54
N ILE A 899 -15.24 -52.78 -28.51
CA ILE A 899 -15.30 -54.02 -29.31
C ILE A 899 -15.18 -55.29 -28.44
N PRO A 900 -14.25 -55.36 -27.45
CA PRO A 900 -14.16 -56.52 -26.56
C PRO A 900 -15.44 -56.78 -25.74
N ASP A 901 -16.26 -55.75 -25.56
CA ASP A 901 -17.54 -55.81 -24.85
C ASP A 901 -18.71 -56.24 -25.77
N GLY A 902 -18.44 -56.50 -27.05
CA GLY A 902 -19.42 -56.93 -28.07
C GLY A 902 -20.19 -55.79 -28.74
N LYS A 903 -19.73 -54.53 -28.61
CA LYS A 903 -20.30 -53.37 -29.31
C LYS A 903 -19.57 -53.11 -30.64
N PRO A 904 -20.22 -52.49 -31.64
CA PRO A 904 -19.57 -52.09 -32.89
C PRO A 904 -18.53 -50.97 -32.67
N GLU A 905 -17.76 -50.66 -33.72
CA GLU A 905 -16.84 -49.51 -33.75
C GLU A 905 -17.60 -48.20 -33.51
N ASN A 906 -17.04 -47.34 -32.66
CA ASN A 906 -17.61 -46.00 -32.46
C ASN A 906 -17.33 -45.11 -33.68
N THR A 907 -18.29 -44.27 -34.02
CA THR A 907 -18.16 -43.27 -35.08
C THR A 907 -17.74 -41.92 -34.52
N PHE A 908 -17.02 -41.12 -35.29
CA PHE A 908 -16.66 -39.75 -34.92
C PHE A 908 -17.39 -38.75 -35.80
N ALA A 909 -17.69 -37.57 -35.25
CA ALA A 909 -18.00 -36.42 -36.09
C ALA A 909 -16.71 -35.84 -36.70
N PHE A 910 -16.85 -34.97 -37.72
CA PHE A 910 -15.72 -34.34 -38.42
C PHE A 910 -14.65 -35.31 -38.96
N SER A 911 -15.05 -36.52 -39.36
CA SER A 911 -14.13 -37.57 -39.86
C SER A 911 -13.04 -38.01 -38.87
N GLY A 912 -13.22 -37.73 -37.57
CA GLY A 912 -12.25 -38.09 -36.52
C GLY A 912 -11.10 -37.10 -36.32
N GLU A 913 -11.14 -35.93 -36.96
CA GLU A 913 -10.15 -34.86 -36.75
C GLU A 913 -10.40 -34.13 -35.42
N ALA A 914 -9.33 -33.90 -34.66
CA ALA A 914 -9.38 -33.05 -33.48
C ALA A 914 -9.43 -31.57 -33.89
N LYS A 915 -10.37 -30.81 -33.31
CA LYS A 915 -10.51 -29.37 -33.54
C LYS A 915 -9.55 -28.58 -32.65
N ASN A 916 -9.22 -27.37 -33.10
CA ASN A 916 -8.26 -26.49 -32.44
C ASN A 916 -8.77 -25.95 -31.10
N LYS A 917 -7.85 -25.33 -30.35
CA LYS A 917 -8.12 -24.75 -29.04
C LYS A 917 -9.31 -23.78 -29.05
N LYS A 918 -9.44 -22.95 -30.08
CA LYS A 918 -10.50 -21.93 -30.13
C LYS A 918 -11.88 -22.58 -30.12
N TYR A 919 -12.09 -23.56 -31.00
CA TYR A 919 -13.34 -24.30 -31.06
C TYR A 919 -13.59 -25.11 -29.78
N ALA A 920 -12.55 -25.73 -29.21
CA ALA A 920 -12.64 -26.41 -27.92
C ALA A 920 -13.13 -25.47 -26.81
N THR A 921 -12.62 -24.23 -26.80
CA THR A 921 -13.03 -23.23 -25.82
C THR A 921 -14.49 -22.83 -26.03
N GLU A 922 -14.94 -22.63 -27.27
CA GLU A 922 -16.36 -22.34 -27.61
C GLU A 922 -17.31 -23.43 -27.08
N ILE A 923 -16.99 -24.72 -27.26
CA ILE A 923 -17.79 -25.82 -26.71
C ILE A 923 -17.78 -25.82 -25.17
N ILE A 924 -16.64 -25.50 -24.54
CA ILE A 924 -16.55 -25.31 -23.08
C ILE A 924 -17.44 -24.12 -22.63
N HIS A 925 -17.59 -23.08 -23.45
CA HIS A 925 -18.53 -21.99 -23.16
C HIS A 925 -20.00 -22.44 -23.27
N GLU A 926 -20.35 -23.20 -24.30
CA GLU A 926 -21.73 -23.63 -24.54
C GLU A 926 -22.24 -24.61 -23.47
N CYS A 927 -21.44 -25.63 -23.17
CA CYS A 927 -21.76 -26.57 -22.11
C CYS A 927 -21.85 -25.84 -20.76
N HIS A 928 -21.22 -24.67 -20.63
CA HIS A 928 -21.39 -23.88 -19.42
C HIS A 928 -22.72 -23.24 -19.18
N GLU A 929 -23.21 -22.53 -20.18
CA GLU A 929 -24.49 -21.90 -20.06
C GLU A 929 -25.61 -22.95 -19.82
N ALA A 930 -25.42 -24.18 -20.29
CA ALA A 930 -26.27 -25.31 -19.93
C ALA A 930 -26.22 -25.67 -18.43
N TRP A 931 -25.03 -25.84 -17.85
CA TRP A 931 -24.89 -26.10 -16.41
C TRP A 931 -25.43 -24.95 -15.54
N ARG A 932 -25.15 -23.71 -15.92
CA ARG A 932 -25.59 -22.53 -15.16
C ARG A 932 -27.11 -22.50 -15.01
N ARG A 933 -27.83 -22.83 -16.08
CA ARG A 933 -29.29 -22.95 -16.06
C ARG A 933 -29.74 -24.07 -15.11
N LEU A 934 -29.02 -25.19 -15.05
CA LEU A 934 -29.29 -26.30 -14.13
C LEU A 934 -29.10 -25.88 -12.66
N ILE A 935 -27.99 -25.24 -12.29
CA ILE A 935 -27.69 -24.92 -10.89
C ILE A 935 -28.52 -23.75 -10.35
N VAL A 936 -28.92 -22.81 -11.20
CA VAL A 936 -29.78 -21.67 -10.82
C VAL A 936 -31.25 -22.09 -10.74
N GLY A 937 -31.60 -23.25 -11.29
CA GLY A 937 -32.96 -23.80 -11.30
C GLY A 937 -33.82 -23.32 -12.48
N GLU A 938 -33.22 -22.70 -13.50
CA GLU A 938 -33.88 -22.38 -14.77
C GLU A 938 -34.15 -23.64 -15.61
N ALA A 939 -33.28 -24.65 -15.49
CA ALA A 939 -33.50 -26.01 -15.98
C ALA A 939 -33.84 -26.96 -14.81
N PRO A 940 -34.81 -27.87 -14.96
CA PRO A 940 -35.19 -28.79 -13.90
C PRO A 940 -34.11 -29.85 -13.65
N ALA A 941 -33.62 -29.98 -12.41
CA ALA A 941 -32.65 -31.01 -12.03
C ALA A 941 -33.16 -32.46 -12.13
N LYS A 942 -34.49 -32.63 -12.22
CA LYS A 942 -35.17 -33.93 -12.35
C LYS A 942 -36.19 -33.87 -13.49
N THR A 943 -35.97 -34.66 -14.52
CA THR A 943 -36.89 -34.86 -15.64
C THR A 943 -37.26 -36.34 -15.77
N LYS A 944 -38.00 -36.71 -16.81
CA LYS A 944 -38.24 -38.13 -17.14
C LYS A 944 -37.00 -38.82 -17.71
N ASP A 945 -36.05 -38.03 -18.21
CA ASP A 945 -34.88 -38.50 -18.95
C ASP A 945 -33.60 -38.45 -18.10
N TYR A 946 -33.52 -37.60 -17.06
CA TYR A 946 -32.36 -37.51 -16.16
C TYR A 946 -32.70 -37.05 -14.72
N ASP A 947 -31.85 -37.43 -13.75
CA ASP A 947 -31.93 -37.07 -12.32
C ASP A 947 -30.52 -36.71 -11.79
N ILE A 948 -30.22 -35.42 -11.61
CA ILE A 948 -28.89 -34.92 -11.24
C ILE A 948 -28.90 -34.36 -9.80
N ALA A 949 -27.97 -34.85 -8.97
CA ALA A 949 -27.81 -34.41 -7.59
C ALA A 949 -27.02 -33.10 -7.50
N ILE A 950 -27.71 -31.96 -7.44
CA ILE A 950 -27.15 -30.60 -7.42
C ILE A 950 -26.62 -30.10 -6.05
N ARG A 951 -26.33 -31.01 -5.10
CA ARG A 951 -25.95 -30.64 -3.72
C ARG A 951 -24.55 -30.04 -3.66
N ASN A 952 -24.42 -28.86 -3.04
CA ASN A 952 -23.17 -28.11 -2.95
C ASN A 952 -23.07 -27.30 -1.64
N ILE A 953 -21.87 -26.83 -1.29
CA ILE A 953 -21.60 -26.00 -0.10
C ILE A 953 -21.08 -24.60 -0.40
N THR A 954 -20.76 -24.31 -1.67
CA THR A 954 -20.15 -23.04 -2.10
C THR A 954 -21.14 -22.06 -2.74
N ILE A 955 -22.18 -22.55 -3.43
CA ILE A 955 -23.09 -21.73 -4.24
C ILE A 955 -24.37 -21.39 -3.46
N GLN A 956 -24.34 -20.28 -2.72
CA GLN A 956 -25.41 -19.86 -1.79
C GLN A 956 -26.80 -19.67 -2.44
N ASN A 957 -26.87 -19.30 -3.71
CA ASN A 957 -28.13 -19.01 -4.41
C ASN A 957 -28.74 -20.23 -5.14
N SER A 958 -28.12 -21.41 -5.02
CA SER A 958 -28.59 -22.61 -5.69
C SER A 958 -29.67 -23.34 -4.87
N PRO A 959 -30.65 -24.01 -5.50
CA PRO A 959 -31.64 -24.82 -4.80
C PRO A 959 -31.04 -26.07 -4.13
N GLY A 960 -29.77 -26.40 -4.44
CA GLY A 960 -29.01 -27.50 -3.84
C GLY A 960 -28.03 -27.09 -2.74
N PHE A 961 -28.01 -25.82 -2.31
CA PHE A 961 -27.09 -25.35 -1.28
C PHE A 961 -27.39 -25.97 0.09
N VAL A 962 -26.36 -26.53 0.73
CA VAL A 962 -26.44 -27.17 2.06
C VAL A 962 -25.44 -26.53 3.01
N GLN A 963 -25.89 -26.14 4.21
CA GLN A 963 -24.99 -25.66 5.26
C GLN A 963 -24.25 -26.81 5.94
N ARG A 964 -23.03 -26.57 6.42
CA ARG A 964 -22.18 -27.60 7.07
C ARG A 964 -22.81 -28.25 8.32
N ASN A 965 -23.79 -27.59 8.94
CA ASN A 965 -24.50 -28.09 10.13
C ASN A 965 -25.75 -28.91 9.79
N ASP A 966 -26.10 -29.06 8.51
CA ASP A 966 -27.28 -29.78 8.06
C ASP A 966 -27.14 -31.30 8.34
N PRO A 967 -28.20 -32.00 8.78
CA PRO A 967 -28.21 -33.46 8.89
C PRO A 967 -27.75 -34.19 7.61
N VAL A 968 -27.97 -33.59 6.44
CA VAL A 968 -27.54 -34.15 5.15
C VAL A 968 -26.01 -34.13 4.99
N TYR A 969 -25.34 -33.09 5.47
CA TYR A 969 -23.88 -32.96 5.40
C TYR A 969 -23.19 -33.78 6.50
N THR A 970 -23.77 -33.79 7.70
CA THR A 970 -23.25 -34.57 8.84
C THR A 970 -23.45 -36.08 8.67
N GLY A 971 -24.33 -36.50 7.75
CA GLY A 971 -24.52 -37.89 7.34
C GLY A 971 -23.48 -38.44 6.36
N ILE A 972 -22.50 -37.64 5.89
CA ILE A 972 -21.44 -38.12 4.99
C ILE A 972 -20.51 -39.07 5.76
N PRO A 973 -20.23 -40.30 5.26
CA PRO A 973 -19.44 -41.29 6.01
C PRO A 973 -18.01 -40.82 6.31
N THR A 974 -17.43 -41.29 7.42
CA THR A 974 -16.04 -40.99 7.84
C THR A 974 -15.00 -41.68 6.98
N ASP A 975 -13.81 -41.06 6.81
CA ASP A 975 -12.68 -41.66 6.08
C ASP A 975 -12.39 -43.07 6.62
N SER A 976 -12.34 -44.04 5.72
CA SER A 976 -12.11 -45.45 6.03
C SER A 976 -11.24 -46.09 4.95
N ARG A 977 -10.00 -45.61 4.84
CA ARG A 977 -8.98 -46.16 3.93
C ARG A 977 -8.72 -47.65 4.21
N LYS A 978 -9.07 -48.52 3.26
CA LYS A 978 -8.79 -49.96 3.28
C LYS A 978 -7.88 -50.33 2.09
N PRO A 979 -7.01 -51.34 2.22
CA PRO A 979 -6.11 -51.74 1.14
C PRO A 979 -6.87 -52.27 -0.10
N PRO A 980 -6.33 -52.07 -1.32
CA PRO A 980 -6.93 -52.56 -2.55
C PRO A 980 -6.96 -54.11 -2.60
N ALA A 981 -7.97 -54.69 -3.23
CA ALA A 981 -8.13 -56.13 -3.40
C ALA A 981 -7.35 -56.59 -4.63
N PRO A 982 -6.99 -57.89 -4.68
CA PRO A 982 -6.47 -58.51 -5.88
C PRO A 982 -7.42 -58.33 -7.08
N ILE A 983 -6.86 -57.79 -8.17
CA ILE A 983 -7.51 -57.65 -9.48
C ILE A 983 -7.52 -59.01 -10.19
N ASP A 984 -8.61 -59.34 -10.89
CA ASP A 984 -8.67 -60.58 -11.70
C ASP A 984 -7.60 -60.54 -12.82
N PRO A 985 -6.70 -61.55 -12.89
CA PRO A 985 -5.70 -61.66 -13.96
C PRO A 985 -6.29 -61.63 -15.38
N SER A 986 -7.59 -61.92 -15.55
CA SER A 986 -8.28 -61.85 -16.83
C SER A 986 -8.36 -60.42 -17.41
N ILE A 987 -8.23 -59.39 -16.58
CA ILE A 987 -8.26 -57.98 -16.99
C ILE A 987 -6.98 -57.59 -17.73
N SER A 988 -5.84 -58.16 -17.35
CA SER A 988 -4.54 -57.93 -17.98
C SER A 988 -4.38 -58.63 -19.34
N LYS A 989 -5.39 -59.37 -19.82
CA LYS A 989 -5.34 -60.06 -21.11
C LYS A 989 -5.49 -59.07 -22.27
N TRP A 990 -4.65 -59.27 -23.30
CA TRP A 990 -4.70 -58.52 -24.55
C TRP A 990 -5.78 -59.05 -25.49
N PHE A 991 -6.58 -58.15 -26.05
CA PHE A 991 -7.49 -58.39 -27.15
C PHE A 991 -6.84 -57.91 -28.44
N TYR A 992 -6.78 -58.81 -29.43
CA TYR A 992 -6.24 -58.53 -30.75
C TYR A 992 -7.41 -58.36 -31.72
N ILE A 993 -7.54 -57.16 -32.28
CA ILE A 993 -8.62 -56.82 -33.19
C ILE A 993 -8.07 -56.95 -34.61
N SER A 994 -8.62 -57.85 -35.42
CA SER A 994 -8.16 -58.03 -36.80
C SER A 994 -8.69 -56.90 -37.67
N SER A 995 -7.83 -56.26 -38.45
CA SER A 995 -8.17 -55.26 -39.47
C SER A 995 -9.01 -55.78 -40.65
N ALA A 996 -9.59 -56.99 -40.55
CA ALA A 996 -10.28 -57.70 -41.62
C ALA A 996 -11.83 -57.71 -41.50
N GLN A 997 -12.39 -56.86 -40.63
CA GLN A 997 -13.83 -56.54 -40.62
C GLN A 997 -14.03 -55.01 -40.64
N VAL A 998 -13.28 -54.34 -41.53
CA VAL A 998 -13.48 -52.94 -41.92
C VAL A 998 -14.31 -52.89 -43.20
#